data_AF-A0A239HLD9-F1
#
_entry.id   AF-A0A239HLD9-F1
#
_cell.length_a   1.000
_cell.length_b   1.000
_cell.length_c   1.000
_cell.angle_alpha   90.00
_cell.angle_beta   90.00
_cell.angle_gamma   90.00
#
_symmetry.space_group_name_H-M   'P 1'
#
loop_
_entity.id
_entity.type
_entity.pdbx_description
1 polymer ?
#
loop_
_entity_poly.entity_id
_entity_poly.type
_entity_poly.pdbx_seq_one_letter_code
_entity_poly.pdbx_strand_id
1 'polypeptide(L)'
;MSYSVIKYSSWLGRFLQRRGLSAPDQRGLYAYHCSLEEYGELQHLLRELGGFDAALKDPAACACLVLFGSEWYRREYRSEYAWTWDPIWKALGFNLSPGELSKAIPKGLEGYWKRPLHFYEAGHRDFLGSLFGEGGLPFQVLREGGSRFQSLFDRLLRQYDQWHLLGLNTLQQVEQQLEKASLPQVFASRTSVELIARMVDELVALVRNYGLPQVDEPVARLDALNPKWRELFPLPLDNETGSELLNGLLKTATIEGKKRRRDAAGWSCRYFWHEAQPDVLKVQVSMPEEVVLRLTTQPSTTRFELAIVEDGQVIAALGPGYALVDNGVAHIRLRVREVIGKRQDCSAQLSLVAMAGGMLIATQPIEGSAVALGEVPLGFEPVNDRWQLCGQASFNTAGEELLLVLPDGGKLNMAAEGEEAIFSDMASAFSLHTVKVQGKAQFQVESDELYRIRTGHAAGLGLGLELAGTQIDWPTKPALTFIGLPRVQWPTVAGELQQQGGDLYVAGKQPGSGLLQDVLGTQYVSVRNRSGDALLRRRVGILPTDFRVELRSGEKPGQGSILVHSRQRCLLQIVDDSLQVQQVKHEGHTELRLLAKGFPLVRVRLSVTPSLMADPVEIDLPFPNSGSLAFDGTGKQLKRDLSVDDLLGARLYLFGRAGAPTRFSLELTLRGSAARNACYSWTYTAAEKPLEISLFNIREQIVDLLSLQSGIDQVVELRVFGNGQDASYRIRRYSTEMQLDRDRQMLCAANLHDGADAIPEPVLMLLHDPMRSSIALSSRTSEGVPTGDFELPIAVERDGPWLVLPKSGSSVSFRPLFIAGGWQSLAPSDGIQSLQKAVLTFDHASPVSSFTPVLDAMAVNPMHSGWQFLRALYEGYGYLPLATFEVWKALVGHTRALAMALFKFEMEAKFLGRLEAEFPIFWEFLPIAEIHLAAKRFAAFLKVKGVAEEAIDALIGRMFSRLGETYPAYGQSVQRFLSGKPVGPEIKVPLATFKSVLHGWYLELIRERSEAKWPEFGGERLVRWHSSQGGSVIAFRSEMDYRNAVLYLPVFAAAVACGKARFTDVFVDGVEAIFFLRQVRDFDSKWFNSIYQYCLLNSVMDMQKAESVNG
;
A
#
# COMPACT_ATOMS: atom_id res chain seq x y z
N MET A 1 56.28 8.01 23.53
CA MET A 1 54.90 7.54 23.29
C MET A 1 54.43 6.82 24.54
N SER A 2 53.67 7.42 25.47
CA SER A 2 53.14 6.60 26.59
C SER A 2 52.03 7.15 27.50
N TYR A 3 51.70 8.46 27.56
CA TYR A 3 50.67 8.93 28.53
C TYR A 3 49.36 9.46 27.92
N SER A 4 49.41 10.19 26.79
CA SER A 4 48.20 10.78 26.19
C SER A 4 47.29 9.74 25.51
N VAL A 5 47.86 8.80 24.76
CA VAL A 5 47.13 7.72 24.04
C VAL A 5 46.33 6.82 24.98
N ILE A 6 46.86 6.57 26.19
CA ILE A 6 46.21 5.73 27.21
C ILE A 6 44.97 6.45 27.79
N LYS A 7 44.98 7.79 27.89
CA LYS A 7 43.84 8.54 28.42
C LYS A 7 42.62 8.51 27.48
N TYR A 8 42.81 8.69 26.17
CA TYR A 8 41.69 8.67 25.20
C TYR A 8 41.08 7.29 25.03
N SER A 9 41.94 6.28 24.87
CA SER A 9 41.50 4.88 24.75
C SER A 9 40.79 4.39 26.02
N SER A 10 41.26 4.76 27.22
CA SER A 10 40.58 4.42 28.48
C SER A 10 39.26 5.17 28.66
N TRP A 11 39.16 6.44 28.25
CA TRP A 11 37.88 7.17 28.27
C TRP A 11 36.86 6.53 27.32
N LEU A 12 37.23 6.27 26.06
CA LEU A 12 36.35 5.60 25.09
C LEU A 12 35.96 4.19 25.53
N GLY A 13 36.88 3.44 26.13
CA GLY A 13 36.60 2.13 26.71
C GLY A 13 35.53 2.21 27.81
N ARG A 14 35.65 3.15 28.75
CA ARG A 14 34.63 3.39 29.79
C ARG A 14 33.30 3.86 29.18
N PHE A 15 33.36 4.76 28.20
CA PHE A 15 32.19 5.29 27.49
C PHE A 15 31.37 4.17 26.82
N LEU A 16 32.04 3.26 26.11
CA LEU A 16 31.40 2.10 25.46
C LEU A 16 30.92 1.06 26.48
N GLN A 17 31.72 0.78 27.51
CA GLN A 17 31.37 -0.22 28.54
C GLN A 17 30.11 0.17 29.31
N ARG A 18 29.91 1.46 29.63
CA ARG A 18 28.66 1.97 30.24
C ARG A 18 27.41 1.68 29.40
N ARG A 19 27.60 1.47 28.09
CA ARG A 19 26.54 1.16 27.12
C ARG A 19 26.48 -0.33 26.78
N GLY A 20 27.23 -1.17 27.49
CA GLY A 20 27.32 -2.61 27.25
C GLY A 20 28.06 -2.98 25.97
N LEU A 21 28.91 -2.09 25.45
CA LEU A 21 29.65 -2.28 24.21
C LEU A 21 31.14 -2.50 24.50
N SER A 22 31.74 -3.46 23.80
CA SER A 22 33.20 -3.69 23.80
C SER A 22 33.92 -2.96 22.66
N ALA A 23 33.19 -2.56 21.62
CA ALA A 23 33.67 -1.81 20.47
C ALA A 23 32.52 -0.97 19.87
N PRO A 24 32.83 0.05 19.05
CA PRO A 24 31.82 0.77 18.28
C PRO A 24 31.00 -0.19 17.40
N ASP A 25 29.69 -0.01 17.42
CA ASP A 25 28.70 -0.82 16.69
C ASP A 25 28.10 -0.09 15.47
N GLN A 26 28.79 0.95 15.00
CA GLN A 26 28.50 1.69 13.76
C GLN A 26 27.19 2.50 13.75
N ARG A 27 26.49 2.62 14.88
CA ARG A 27 25.34 3.55 14.99
C ARG A 27 25.81 5.01 14.89
N GLY A 28 24.89 5.91 14.53
CA GLY A 28 25.20 7.35 14.52
C GLY A 28 25.69 7.84 15.87
N LEU A 29 26.58 8.83 15.90
CA LEU A 29 27.21 9.26 17.16
C LEU A 29 26.18 9.77 18.19
N TYR A 30 25.15 10.48 17.73
CA TYR A 30 24.01 10.89 18.54
C TYR A 30 23.33 9.71 19.27
N ALA A 31 23.29 8.53 18.66
CA ALA A 31 22.64 7.32 19.20
C ALA A 31 23.49 6.57 20.24
N TYR A 32 24.68 7.08 20.55
CA TYR A 32 25.38 6.69 21.77
C TYR A 32 24.82 7.43 22.99
N HIS A 33 24.01 8.48 22.88
CA HIS A 33 23.46 9.20 24.05
C HIS A 33 24.58 9.61 25.03
N CYS A 34 25.63 10.30 24.55
CA CYS A 34 26.66 10.86 25.43
C CYS A 34 26.00 11.77 26.47
N SER A 35 26.26 11.59 27.76
CA SER A 35 25.64 12.40 28.83
C SER A 35 26.28 13.77 28.96
N LEU A 36 25.64 14.69 29.68
CA LEU A 36 26.22 16.03 29.95
C LEU A 36 27.54 15.94 30.73
N GLU A 37 27.63 15.02 31.68
CA GLU A 37 28.84 14.75 32.46
C GLU A 37 29.96 14.22 31.55
N GLU A 38 29.66 13.23 30.71
CA GLU A 38 30.62 12.66 29.75
C GLU A 38 31.09 13.68 28.73
N TYR A 39 30.20 14.56 28.26
CA TYR A 39 30.55 15.67 27.39
C TYR A 39 31.51 16.66 28.05
N GLY A 40 31.26 17.03 29.31
CA GLY A 40 32.16 17.88 30.10
C GLY A 40 33.53 17.24 30.34
N GLU A 41 33.57 15.95 30.69
CA GLU A 41 34.81 15.19 30.81
C GLU A 41 35.60 15.17 29.49
N LEU A 42 34.91 14.93 28.38
CA LEU A 42 35.51 14.90 27.04
C LEU A 42 36.07 16.26 26.63
N GLN A 43 35.35 17.35 26.95
CA GLN A 43 35.80 18.72 26.70
C GLN A 43 37.09 19.03 27.49
N HIS A 44 37.12 18.68 28.78
CA HIS A 44 38.31 18.87 29.61
C HIS A 44 39.49 18.04 29.10
N LEU A 45 39.25 16.78 28.75
CA LEU A 45 40.27 15.88 28.22
C LEU A 45 40.89 16.42 26.91
N LEU A 46 40.08 16.98 26.01
CA LEU A 46 40.55 17.58 24.76
C LEU A 46 41.26 18.92 24.98
N ARG A 47 40.85 19.74 25.96
CA ARG A 47 41.51 21.02 26.31
C ARG A 47 42.92 20.85 26.89
N GLU A 48 43.20 19.73 27.56
CA GLU A 48 44.54 19.43 28.10
C GLU A 48 45.61 19.25 27.00
N LEU A 49 45.21 19.09 25.74
CA LEU A 49 46.12 19.09 24.61
C LEU A 49 46.52 20.53 24.26
N GLY A 50 47.70 20.97 24.69
CA GLY A 50 48.33 22.21 24.21
C GLY A 50 48.74 22.20 22.72
N GLY A 51 48.18 21.30 21.91
CA GLY A 51 48.45 21.06 20.48
C GLY A 51 48.06 19.64 20.03
N PHE A 52 47.51 19.48 18.82
CA PHE A 52 46.92 18.21 18.36
C PHE A 52 47.85 17.35 17.47
N ASP A 53 49.08 17.81 17.17
CA ASP A 53 50.06 17.12 16.32
C ASP A 53 50.37 15.68 16.76
N ALA A 54 50.52 15.46 18.07
CA ALA A 54 50.75 14.14 18.65
C ALA A 54 49.47 13.27 18.68
N ALA A 55 48.30 13.91 18.75
CA ALA A 55 46.98 13.27 18.82
C ALA A 55 46.44 12.84 17.44
N LEU A 56 46.84 13.51 16.34
CA LEU A 56 46.56 13.10 14.96
C LEU A 56 47.02 11.66 14.63
N LYS A 57 48.07 11.18 15.29
CA LYS A 57 48.59 9.82 15.12
C LYS A 57 47.79 8.77 15.89
N ASP A 58 46.95 9.17 16.84
CA ASP A 58 46.14 8.28 17.67
C ASP A 58 44.67 8.18 17.16
N PRO A 59 44.19 7.00 16.73
CA PRO A 59 42.79 6.80 16.37
C PRO A 59 41.81 7.13 17.51
N ALA A 60 42.17 6.87 18.77
CA ALA A 60 41.29 7.14 19.92
C ALA A 60 41.12 8.64 20.15
N ALA A 61 42.20 9.42 20.06
CA ALA A 61 42.12 10.88 20.16
C ALA A 61 41.30 11.50 19.01
N CYS A 62 41.47 10.99 17.77
CA CYS A 62 40.65 11.42 16.63
C CYS A 62 39.17 11.06 16.83
N ALA A 63 38.86 9.89 17.40
CA ALA A 63 37.50 9.47 17.72
C ALA A 63 36.84 10.35 18.79
N CYS A 64 37.59 10.73 19.83
CA CYS A 64 37.16 11.68 20.85
C CYS A 64 36.86 13.07 20.26
N LEU A 65 37.71 13.58 19.37
CA LEU A 65 37.49 14.87 18.70
C LEU A 65 36.21 14.88 17.86
N VAL A 66 36.01 13.83 17.06
CA VAL A 66 34.80 13.66 16.24
C VAL A 66 33.55 13.62 17.14
N LEU A 67 33.57 12.80 18.20
CA LEU A 67 32.45 12.69 19.14
C LEU A 67 32.15 14.04 19.81
N PHE A 68 33.19 14.77 20.22
CA PHE A 68 33.03 16.11 20.79
C PHE A 68 32.40 17.08 19.79
N GLY A 69 32.89 17.14 18.55
CA GLY A 69 32.34 18.06 17.54
C GLY A 69 30.87 17.77 17.20
N SER A 70 30.49 16.50 17.13
CA SER A 70 29.09 16.09 16.97
C SER A 70 28.22 16.46 18.18
N GLU A 71 28.71 16.24 19.40
CA GLU A 71 28.01 16.62 20.63
C GLU A 71 27.92 18.13 20.84
N TRP A 72 28.95 18.88 20.46
CA TRP A 72 28.97 20.33 20.49
C TRP A 72 27.88 20.89 19.58
N TYR A 73 27.77 20.37 18.36
CA TYR A 73 26.70 20.77 17.45
C TYR A 73 25.31 20.51 18.06
N ARG A 74 25.13 19.35 18.69
CA ARG A 74 23.86 19.02 19.35
C ARG A 74 23.53 19.97 20.52
N ARG A 75 24.52 20.30 21.36
CA ARG A 75 24.30 20.95 22.67
C ARG A 75 24.45 22.46 22.67
N GLU A 76 25.38 22.99 21.88
CA GLU A 76 25.84 24.38 21.96
C GLU A 76 25.56 25.19 20.70
N TYR A 77 25.33 24.56 19.54
CA TYR A 77 25.09 25.27 18.28
C TYR A 77 23.86 26.17 18.34
N ARG A 78 24.03 27.41 17.89
CA ARG A 78 22.98 28.43 17.73
C ARG A 78 22.94 28.90 16.28
N SER A 79 21.78 29.38 15.86
CA SER A 79 21.54 29.89 14.50
C SER A 79 22.52 31.02 14.10
N GLU A 80 23.04 31.76 15.08
CA GLU A 80 23.99 32.87 14.96
C GLU A 80 25.40 32.45 14.49
N TYR A 81 25.81 31.20 14.75
CA TYR A 81 27.21 30.79 14.64
C TYR A 81 27.68 30.45 13.21
N ALA A 82 26.77 30.47 12.23
CA ALA A 82 27.00 30.07 10.83
C ALA A 82 27.67 28.68 10.70
N TRP A 83 27.88 28.21 9.46
CA TRP A 83 28.44 26.88 9.19
C TRP A 83 29.98 26.89 9.27
N THR A 84 30.53 27.16 10.46
CA THR A 84 31.98 27.38 10.68
C THR A 84 32.55 26.56 11.84
N TRP A 85 33.88 26.34 11.83
CA TRP A 85 34.58 25.61 12.89
C TRP A 85 35.00 26.49 14.09
N ASP A 86 35.03 27.81 13.92
CA ASP A 86 35.55 28.75 14.91
C ASP A 86 34.91 28.61 16.31
N PRO A 87 33.59 28.41 16.44
CA PRO A 87 32.95 28.20 17.74
C PRO A 87 33.43 26.92 18.46
N ILE A 88 33.67 25.84 17.72
CA ILE A 88 34.18 24.56 18.25
C ILE A 88 35.60 24.77 18.77
N TRP A 89 36.45 25.46 18.01
CA TRP A 89 37.82 25.77 18.41
C TRP A 89 37.88 26.71 19.62
N LYS A 90 36.97 27.69 19.69
CA LYS A 90 36.82 28.54 20.88
C LYS A 90 36.44 27.72 22.12
N ALA A 91 35.60 26.69 21.96
CA ALA A 91 35.24 25.78 23.04
C ALA A 91 36.41 24.87 23.47
N LEU A 92 37.34 24.53 22.58
CA LEU A 92 38.48 23.65 22.85
C LEU A 92 39.78 24.39 23.21
N GLY A 93 39.89 25.69 22.93
CA GLY A 93 41.07 26.49 23.22
C GLY A 93 42.26 26.29 22.28
N PHE A 94 42.09 25.52 21.20
CA PHE A 94 43.07 25.32 20.12
C PHE A 94 42.35 25.23 18.76
N ASN A 95 43.09 25.36 17.66
CA ASN A 95 42.57 25.19 16.29
C ASN A 95 43.39 24.17 15.49
N LEU A 96 42.77 23.61 14.45
CA LEU A 96 43.44 22.74 13.48
C LEU A 96 43.43 23.38 12.10
N SER A 97 44.52 23.20 11.37
CA SER A 97 44.58 23.56 9.96
C SER A 97 43.70 22.64 9.11
N PRO A 98 43.25 23.09 7.91
CA PRO A 98 42.49 22.24 6.99
C PRO A 98 43.20 20.91 6.64
N GLY A 99 44.53 20.93 6.55
CA GLY A 99 45.33 19.73 6.28
C GLY A 99 45.29 18.71 7.42
N GLU A 100 45.26 19.18 8.68
CA GLU A 100 45.12 18.31 9.85
C GLU A 100 43.70 17.76 9.98
N LEU A 101 42.67 18.58 9.73
CA LEU A 101 41.27 18.14 9.71
C LEU A 101 41.05 17.03 8.67
N SER A 102 41.68 17.15 7.50
CA SER A 102 41.61 16.12 6.44
C SER A 102 42.14 14.75 6.86
N LYS A 103 42.95 14.68 7.92
CA LYS A 103 43.51 13.44 8.50
C LYS A 103 42.75 13.00 9.74
N ALA A 104 42.43 13.92 10.64
CA ALA A 104 41.80 13.61 11.93
C ALA A 104 40.35 13.12 11.77
N ILE A 105 39.55 13.81 10.94
CA ILE A 105 38.11 13.52 10.81
C ILE A 105 37.85 12.14 10.19
N PRO A 106 38.47 11.74 9.05
CA PRO A 106 38.30 10.38 8.52
C PRO A 106 38.79 9.29 9.48
N LYS A 107 39.91 9.54 10.18
CA LYS A 107 40.48 8.57 11.10
C LYS A 107 39.61 8.33 12.33
N GLY A 108 38.90 9.36 12.81
CA GLY A 108 37.91 9.23 13.87
C GLY A 108 36.61 8.57 13.39
N LEU A 109 36.00 9.09 12.32
CA LEU A 109 34.74 8.60 11.76
C LEU A 109 34.87 7.21 11.15
N GLU A 110 35.55 7.09 10.01
CA GLU A 110 35.67 5.85 9.25
C GLU A 110 36.59 4.85 9.96
N GLY A 111 37.67 5.36 10.57
CA GLY A 111 38.68 4.54 11.22
C GLY A 111 38.22 3.89 12.52
N TYR A 112 37.68 4.66 13.47
CA TYR A 112 37.28 4.16 14.78
C TYR A 112 35.78 3.87 14.87
N TRP A 113 34.94 4.88 14.64
CA TRP A 113 33.47 4.75 14.76
C TRP A 113 32.83 3.94 13.63
N LYS A 114 33.59 3.69 12.55
CA LYS A 114 33.15 3.01 11.32
C LYS A 114 31.94 3.69 10.68
N ARG A 115 31.95 5.03 10.68
CA ARG A 115 30.91 5.89 10.12
C ARG A 115 31.39 6.55 8.83
N PRO A 116 30.53 6.67 7.79
CA PRO A 116 30.92 7.28 6.52
C PRO A 116 31.07 8.80 6.63
N LEU A 117 31.86 9.39 5.73
CA LEU A 117 31.93 10.84 5.54
C LEU A 117 30.86 11.34 4.58
N HIS A 118 30.33 12.52 4.85
CA HIS A 118 29.51 13.28 3.92
C HIS A 118 30.36 13.93 2.83
N PHE A 119 29.77 14.08 1.65
CA PHE A 119 30.37 14.74 0.51
C PHE A 119 29.41 15.79 -0.03
N TYR A 120 29.94 16.92 -0.48
CA TYR A 120 29.18 17.89 -1.27
C TYR A 120 28.76 17.28 -2.62
N GLU A 121 27.77 17.88 -3.29
CA GLU A 121 27.33 17.46 -4.63
C GLU A 121 28.47 17.43 -5.65
N ALA A 122 29.48 18.31 -5.49
CA ALA A 122 30.70 18.34 -6.30
C ALA A 122 31.75 17.24 -5.95
N GLY A 123 31.44 16.34 -5.00
CA GLY A 123 32.29 15.20 -4.63
C GLY A 123 33.41 15.50 -3.63
N HIS A 124 33.54 16.75 -3.14
CA HIS A 124 34.48 17.11 -2.06
C HIS A 124 33.98 16.66 -0.68
N ARG A 125 34.89 16.30 0.23
CA ARG A 125 34.56 15.86 1.60
C ARG A 125 34.01 17.02 2.42
N ASP A 126 32.81 16.86 2.97
CA ASP A 126 32.19 17.81 3.89
C ASP A 126 32.45 17.39 5.34
N PHE A 127 33.61 17.77 5.88
CA PHE A 127 34.00 17.36 7.23
C PHE A 127 33.09 17.91 8.31
N LEU A 128 32.66 19.17 8.18
CA LEU A 128 31.82 19.81 9.19
C LEU A 128 30.38 19.27 9.13
N GLY A 129 29.82 19.13 7.91
CA GLY A 129 28.52 18.50 7.72
C GLY A 129 28.50 17.02 8.09
N SER A 130 29.62 16.31 7.97
CA SER A 130 29.76 14.94 8.51
C SER A 130 29.59 14.92 10.03
N LEU A 131 30.28 15.81 10.76
CA LEU A 131 30.15 15.89 12.22
C LEU A 131 28.76 16.33 12.66
N PHE A 132 28.19 17.33 11.99
CA PHE A 132 26.87 17.86 12.33
C PHE A 132 25.78 16.82 12.09
N GLY A 133 25.86 16.07 10.98
CA GLY A 133 24.98 14.95 10.72
C GLY A 133 25.07 13.88 11.82
N GLU A 134 26.28 13.54 12.26
CA GLU A 134 26.47 12.60 13.37
C GLU A 134 26.01 13.15 14.73
N GLY A 135 25.86 14.48 14.88
CA GLY A 135 25.36 15.15 16.09
C GLY A 135 23.84 15.13 16.23
N GLY A 136 23.07 14.88 15.17
CA GLY A 136 21.60 14.83 15.21
C GLY A 136 20.94 16.21 15.08
N LEU A 137 20.00 16.55 15.97
CA LEU A 137 19.30 17.86 15.95
C LEU A 137 19.92 18.86 16.95
N PRO A 138 20.16 20.12 16.56
CA PRO A 138 20.74 21.14 17.45
C PRO A 138 19.73 21.66 18.48
N PHE A 139 19.94 21.38 19.76
CA PHE A 139 18.96 21.64 20.83
C PHE A 139 18.73 23.11 21.14
N GLN A 140 19.75 23.97 21.08
CA GLN A 140 19.53 25.40 21.34
C GLN A 140 18.65 26.00 20.25
N VAL A 141 18.81 25.57 18.99
CA VAL A 141 17.97 26.01 17.88
C VAL A 141 16.53 25.46 18.01
N LEU A 142 16.36 24.24 18.52
CA LEU A 142 15.03 23.70 18.85
C LEU A 142 14.33 24.51 19.95
N ARG A 143 15.08 25.03 20.93
CA ARG A 143 14.55 25.92 21.97
C ARG A 143 14.24 27.33 21.45
N GLU A 144 15.13 27.89 20.62
CA GLU A 144 14.94 29.19 19.94
C GLU A 144 13.72 29.17 19.01
N GLY A 145 13.46 28.03 18.35
CA GLY A 145 12.30 27.83 17.45
C GLY A 145 10.94 27.72 18.15
N GLY A 146 10.91 27.55 19.48
CA GLY A 146 9.69 27.53 20.30
C GLY A 146 8.57 26.65 19.74
N SER A 147 7.38 27.23 19.57
CA SER A 147 6.15 26.57 19.09
C SER A 147 6.22 26.02 17.66
N ARG A 148 7.17 26.48 16.82
CA ARG A 148 7.22 26.11 15.39
C ARG A 148 7.61 24.66 15.16
N PHE A 149 8.54 24.13 15.95
CA PHE A 149 8.94 22.72 15.87
C PHE A 149 7.83 21.80 16.39
N GLN A 150 7.18 22.17 17.51
CA GLN A 150 5.99 21.46 17.99
C GLN A 150 4.87 21.49 16.94
N SER A 151 4.61 22.63 16.31
CA SER A 151 3.63 22.77 15.23
C SER A 151 3.99 21.95 13.97
N LEU A 152 5.28 21.77 13.67
CA LEU A 152 5.71 20.84 12.62
C LEU A 152 5.31 19.40 13.00
N PHE A 153 5.69 18.92 14.18
CA PHE A 153 5.34 17.57 14.62
C PHE A 153 3.83 17.36 14.74
N ASP A 154 3.09 18.34 15.25
CA ASP A 154 1.64 18.28 15.33
C ASP A 154 1.03 18.12 13.92
N ARG A 155 1.52 18.86 12.93
CA ARG A 155 1.10 18.69 11.53
C ARG A 155 1.50 17.33 10.96
N LEU A 156 2.73 16.88 11.20
CA LEU A 156 3.22 15.58 10.73
C LEU A 156 2.37 14.44 11.30
N LEU A 157 2.12 14.44 12.61
CA LEU A 157 1.31 13.44 13.31
C LEU A 157 -0.16 13.45 12.89
N ARG A 158 -0.76 14.63 12.67
CA ARG A 158 -2.14 14.78 12.18
C ARG A 158 -2.34 14.25 10.76
N GLN A 159 -1.32 14.40 9.91
CA GLN A 159 -1.40 13.98 8.51
C GLN A 159 -0.76 12.60 8.26
N TYR A 160 -0.13 11.99 9.25
CA TYR A 160 0.67 10.76 9.13
C TYR A 160 -0.03 9.67 8.32
N ASP A 161 -1.22 9.21 8.76
CA ASP A 161 -1.88 8.08 8.10
C ASP A 161 -2.29 8.42 6.66
N GLN A 162 -2.72 9.66 6.41
CA GLN A 162 -3.12 10.10 5.07
C GLN A 162 -1.94 10.05 4.09
N TRP A 163 -0.74 10.42 4.52
CA TRP A 163 0.47 10.33 3.69
C TRP A 163 0.81 8.87 3.36
N HIS A 164 0.78 8.00 4.38
CA HIS A 164 0.99 6.57 4.19
C HIS A 164 -0.08 5.90 3.32
N LEU A 165 -1.34 6.36 3.41
CA LEU A 165 -2.44 5.91 2.55
C LEU A 165 -2.28 6.37 1.09
N LEU A 166 -1.63 7.50 0.86
CA LEU A 166 -1.24 7.97 -0.48
C LEU A 166 0.00 7.25 -1.03
N GLY A 167 0.56 6.29 -0.29
CA GLY A 167 1.77 5.56 -0.66
C GLY A 167 3.06 6.36 -0.46
N LEU A 168 3.00 7.48 0.26
CA LEU A 168 4.16 8.31 0.60
C LEU A 168 4.70 7.89 1.98
N ASN A 169 6.00 7.99 2.16
CA ASN A 169 6.64 7.71 3.45
C ASN A 169 6.79 8.99 4.31
N THR A 170 7.14 8.79 5.58
CA THR A 170 7.30 9.89 6.54
C THR A 170 8.45 10.83 6.16
N LEU A 171 9.49 10.32 5.49
CA LEU A 171 10.62 11.14 5.03
C LEU A 171 10.15 12.18 4.00
N GLN A 172 9.40 11.75 2.98
CA GLN A 172 8.79 12.63 1.97
C GLN A 172 7.83 13.64 2.59
N GLN A 173 7.10 13.22 3.63
CA GLN A 173 6.24 14.12 4.40
C GLN A 173 7.03 15.23 5.07
N VAL A 174 8.12 14.88 5.74
CA VAL A 174 8.98 15.84 6.44
C VAL A 174 9.62 16.82 5.46
N GLU A 175 10.13 16.35 4.32
CA GLU A 175 10.70 17.21 3.27
C GLU A 175 9.71 18.29 2.82
N GLN A 176 8.48 17.90 2.47
CA GLN A 176 7.48 18.86 1.99
C GLN A 176 7.00 19.83 3.10
N GLN A 177 6.88 19.36 4.33
CA GLN A 177 6.40 20.20 5.43
C GLN A 177 7.47 21.14 5.98
N LEU A 178 8.75 20.79 5.85
CA LEU A 178 9.88 21.66 6.23
C LEU A 178 9.93 22.92 5.37
N GLU A 179 9.70 22.81 4.07
CA GLU A 179 9.61 23.97 3.16
C GLU A 179 8.56 24.99 3.62
N LYS A 180 7.47 24.51 4.23
CA LYS A 180 6.36 25.34 4.74
C LYS A 180 6.54 25.82 6.18
N ALA A 181 7.46 25.22 6.94
CA ALA A 181 7.59 25.46 8.38
C ALA A 181 8.45 26.69 8.73
N SER A 182 9.08 27.34 7.75
CA SER A 182 10.01 28.46 7.95
C SER A 182 11.02 28.20 9.07
N LEU A 183 11.52 26.97 9.13
CA LEU A 183 12.56 26.55 10.07
C LEU A 183 13.95 26.96 9.54
N PRO A 184 14.94 27.18 10.43
CA PRO A 184 16.31 27.43 10.00
C PRO A 184 16.84 26.37 9.04
N GLN A 185 17.63 26.77 8.04
CA GLN A 185 18.19 25.90 6.99
C GLN A 185 18.92 24.67 7.53
N VAL A 186 19.42 24.74 8.77
CA VAL A 186 20.07 23.64 9.49
C VAL A 186 19.17 22.39 9.58
N PHE A 187 17.86 22.56 9.72
CA PHE A 187 16.88 21.46 9.74
C PHE A 187 16.51 20.92 8.35
N ALA A 188 16.87 21.64 7.28
CA ALA A 188 16.72 21.16 5.91
C ALA A 188 17.87 20.20 5.51
N SER A 189 18.87 20.02 6.37
CA SER A 189 19.88 18.98 6.17
C SER A 189 19.23 17.60 6.20
N ARG A 190 19.63 16.74 5.26
CA ARG A 190 19.04 15.41 5.09
C ARG A 190 19.07 14.56 6.37
N THR A 191 20.14 14.61 7.14
CA THR A 191 20.23 13.87 8.41
C THR A 191 19.19 14.35 9.43
N SER A 192 18.84 15.64 9.41
CA SER A 192 17.77 16.19 10.26
C SER A 192 16.40 15.74 9.79
N VAL A 193 16.15 15.75 8.47
CA VAL A 193 14.93 15.22 7.84
C VAL A 193 14.71 13.76 8.25
N GLU A 194 15.73 12.91 8.07
CA GLU A 194 15.68 11.48 8.41
C GLU A 194 15.43 11.26 9.91
N LEU A 195 16.05 12.08 10.77
CA LEU A 195 15.85 11.98 12.21
C LEU A 195 14.44 12.42 12.63
N ILE A 196 13.92 13.51 12.06
CA ILE A 196 12.54 13.96 12.31
C ILE A 196 11.54 12.88 11.86
N ALA A 197 11.74 12.30 10.67
CA ALA A 197 10.89 11.21 10.17
C ALA A 197 10.90 10.01 11.12
N ARG A 198 12.09 9.56 11.55
CA ARG A 198 12.23 8.48 12.54
C ARG A 198 11.58 8.80 13.88
N MET A 199 11.64 10.05 14.34
CA MET A 199 10.97 10.47 15.57
C MET A 199 9.44 10.37 15.44
N VAL A 200 8.88 10.79 14.31
CA VAL A 200 7.43 10.66 14.02
C VAL A 200 7.02 9.19 13.96
N ASP A 201 7.76 8.37 13.21
CA ASP A 201 7.51 6.94 13.09
C ASP A 201 7.55 6.24 14.46
N GLU A 202 8.56 6.56 15.29
CA GLU A 202 8.69 5.98 16.63
C GLU A 202 7.54 6.43 17.55
N LEU A 203 7.10 7.68 17.51
CA LEU A 203 5.94 8.15 18.28
C LEU A 203 4.67 7.38 17.90
N VAL A 204 4.40 7.22 16.60
CA VAL A 204 3.24 6.46 16.13
C VAL A 204 3.38 4.98 16.51
N ALA A 205 4.58 4.42 16.40
CA ALA A 205 4.88 3.06 16.81
C ALA A 205 4.61 2.86 18.30
N LEU A 206 5.08 3.75 19.19
CA LEU A 206 4.82 3.68 20.63
C LEU A 206 3.32 3.72 20.94
N VAL A 207 2.56 4.65 20.34
CA VAL A 207 1.10 4.75 20.53
C VAL A 207 0.40 3.44 20.17
N ARG A 208 0.75 2.86 19.03
CA ARG A 208 0.17 1.62 18.51
C ARG A 208 0.62 0.38 19.30
N ASN A 209 1.92 0.28 19.57
CA ASN A 209 2.58 -0.86 20.18
C ASN A 209 2.32 -0.97 21.67
N TYR A 210 1.85 0.09 22.35
CA TYR A 210 1.48 0.06 23.77
C TYR A 210 -0.03 0.29 24.00
N GLY A 211 -0.83 0.44 22.93
CA GLY A 211 -2.28 0.59 23.04
C GLY A 211 -2.70 1.88 23.76
N LEU A 212 -1.89 2.94 23.66
CA LEU A 212 -2.10 4.21 24.36
C LEU A 212 -3.44 4.90 24.07
N PRO A 213 -4.10 4.73 22.90
CA PRO A 213 -5.43 5.31 22.65
C PRO A 213 -6.54 4.79 23.59
N GLN A 214 -6.28 3.76 24.39
CA GLN A 214 -7.28 3.15 25.28
C GLN A 214 -7.23 3.68 26.72
N VAL A 215 -6.29 4.60 27.01
CA VAL A 215 -5.98 5.05 28.37
C VAL A 215 -6.09 6.57 28.44
N ASP A 216 -6.43 7.09 29.62
CA ASP A 216 -6.57 8.52 29.87
C ASP A 216 -5.20 9.20 30.07
N GLU A 217 -4.29 8.54 30.78
CA GLU A 217 -2.90 9.00 31.01
C GLU A 217 -1.88 8.16 30.21
N PRO A 218 -1.64 8.48 28.91
CA PRO A 218 -0.80 7.67 28.03
C PRO A 218 0.67 7.67 28.43
N VAL A 219 1.18 8.79 28.97
CA VAL A 219 2.58 8.92 29.41
C VAL A 219 2.83 8.03 30.62
N ALA A 220 2.00 8.12 31.66
CA ALA A 220 2.12 7.30 32.86
C ALA A 220 2.01 5.80 32.54
N ARG A 221 1.11 5.43 31.61
CA ARG A 221 1.00 4.06 31.12
C ARG A 221 2.29 3.60 30.43
N LEU A 222 2.87 4.43 29.57
CA LEU A 222 4.11 4.09 28.88
C LEU A 222 5.30 4.03 29.86
N ASP A 223 5.38 4.92 30.83
CA ASP A 223 6.39 4.92 31.88
C ASP A 223 6.34 3.63 32.73
N ALA A 224 5.13 3.13 33.01
CA ALA A 224 4.96 1.86 33.71
C ALA A 224 5.36 0.64 32.85
N LEU A 225 5.04 0.67 31.55
CA LEU A 225 5.24 -0.46 30.63
C LEU A 225 6.64 -0.50 29.97
N ASN A 226 7.31 0.64 29.86
CA ASN A 226 8.66 0.76 29.32
C ASN A 226 9.38 1.94 29.98
N PRO A 227 9.82 1.82 31.25
CA PRO A 227 10.47 2.91 31.98
C PRO A 227 11.63 3.61 31.24
N LYS A 228 12.30 2.89 30.34
CA LYS A 228 13.46 3.38 29.59
C LYS A 228 13.12 3.88 28.18
N TRP A 229 11.84 4.04 27.83
CA TRP A 229 11.44 4.42 26.46
C TRP A 229 12.07 5.73 25.98
N ARG A 230 12.33 6.69 26.89
CA ARG A 230 13.03 7.95 26.58
C ARG A 230 14.50 7.74 26.22
N GLU A 231 15.16 6.78 26.85
CA GLU A 231 16.55 6.40 26.52
C GLU A 231 16.65 5.70 25.15
N LEU A 232 15.55 5.08 24.69
CA LEU A 232 15.48 4.38 23.41
C LEU A 232 15.02 5.28 22.26
N PHE A 233 14.49 6.45 22.58
CA PHE A 233 13.98 7.38 21.60
C PHE A 233 15.14 7.92 20.73
N PRO A 234 14.95 8.13 19.41
CA PRO A 234 16.02 8.58 18.51
C PRO A 234 16.73 9.88 18.90
N LEU A 235 16.17 10.63 19.85
CA LEU A 235 16.69 11.89 20.36
C LEU A 235 17.11 11.78 21.84
N PRO A 236 18.41 11.88 22.18
CA PRO A 236 18.90 11.95 23.56
C PRO A 236 18.50 13.27 24.21
N LEU A 237 17.60 13.26 25.19
CA LEU A 237 17.14 14.46 25.87
C LEU A 237 17.45 14.41 27.36
N ASP A 238 18.59 14.98 27.74
CA ASP A 238 19.15 14.87 29.10
C ASP A 238 18.57 15.90 30.10
N ASN A 239 17.62 16.74 29.68
CA ASN A 239 17.08 17.85 30.48
C ASN A 239 15.54 17.76 30.62
N GLU A 240 14.96 18.30 31.70
CA GLU A 240 13.51 18.31 32.00
C GLU A 240 12.66 18.82 30.82
N THR A 241 13.12 19.88 30.15
CA THR A 241 12.44 20.47 28.98
C THR A 241 12.26 19.50 27.81
N GLY A 242 13.21 18.57 27.60
CA GLY A 242 13.09 17.56 26.56
C GLY A 242 12.05 16.49 26.90
N SER A 243 11.94 16.13 28.17
CA SER A 243 10.92 15.19 28.65
C SER A 243 9.52 15.77 28.50
N GLU A 244 9.32 17.06 28.77
CA GLU A 244 8.03 17.75 28.55
C GLU A 244 7.64 17.77 27.07
N LEU A 245 8.60 18.06 26.17
CA LEU A 245 8.37 18.04 24.72
C LEU A 245 7.91 16.64 24.26
N LEU A 246 8.64 15.59 24.63
CA LEU A 246 8.28 14.21 24.27
C LEU A 246 6.91 13.81 24.82
N ASN A 247 6.59 14.21 26.05
CA ASN A 247 5.27 13.97 26.64
C ASN A 247 4.16 14.66 25.86
N GLY A 248 4.38 15.91 25.43
CA GLY A 248 3.47 16.66 24.57
C GLY A 248 3.25 15.96 23.22
N LEU A 249 4.34 15.59 22.54
CA LEU A 249 4.28 14.89 21.25
C LEU A 249 3.59 13.53 21.35
N LEU A 250 3.86 12.76 22.41
CA LEU A 250 3.19 11.47 22.65
C LEU A 250 1.69 11.65 22.91
N LYS A 251 1.29 12.70 23.64
CA LYS A 251 -0.12 13.04 23.83
C LYS A 251 -0.79 13.40 22.50
N THR A 252 -0.17 14.24 21.67
CA THR A 252 -0.69 14.53 20.32
C THR A 252 -0.84 13.26 19.51
N ALA A 253 0.21 12.44 19.41
CA ALA A 253 0.19 11.18 18.67
C ALA A 253 -0.91 10.22 19.18
N THR A 254 -1.15 10.20 20.49
CA THR A 254 -2.21 9.39 21.12
C THR A 254 -3.60 9.91 20.78
N ILE A 255 -3.83 11.24 20.79
CA ILE A 255 -5.10 11.85 20.41
C ILE A 255 -5.42 11.53 18.94
N GLU A 256 -4.46 11.69 18.04
CA GLU A 256 -4.62 11.31 16.64
C GLU A 256 -4.82 9.78 16.50
N GLY A 257 -4.17 8.97 17.34
CA GLY A 257 -4.45 7.53 17.49
C GLY A 257 -5.90 7.21 17.92
N LYS A 258 -6.49 8.02 18.81
CA LYS A 258 -7.89 7.88 19.26
C LYS A 258 -8.88 8.22 18.15
N LYS A 259 -8.60 9.25 17.34
CA LYS A 259 -9.42 9.64 16.18
C LYS A 259 -9.44 8.52 15.14
N ARG A 260 -8.26 8.05 14.70
CA ARG A 260 -8.10 6.89 13.79
C ARG A 260 -8.98 5.70 14.16
N ARG A 261 -8.95 5.29 15.44
CA ARG A 261 -9.68 4.09 15.88
C ARG A 261 -11.20 4.27 15.84
N ARG A 262 -11.71 5.46 16.14
CA ARG A 262 -13.16 5.75 16.03
C ARG A 262 -13.62 5.69 14.58
N ASP A 263 -12.80 6.18 13.67
CA ASP A 263 -13.12 6.29 12.25
C ASP A 263 -13.10 4.94 11.52
N ALA A 264 -12.27 3.99 11.99
CA ALA A 264 -12.14 2.66 11.41
C ALA A 264 -13.26 1.66 11.77
N ALA A 265 -14.32 2.07 12.49
CA ALA A 265 -15.32 1.14 13.05
C ALA A 265 -16.40 0.66 12.04
N GLY A 266 -16.43 1.19 10.82
CA GLY A 266 -17.42 0.81 9.80
C GLY A 266 -17.19 1.50 8.47
N TRP A 267 -18.17 1.39 7.57
CA TRP A 267 -18.16 2.09 6.29
C TRP A 267 -18.25 3.59 6.48
N SER A 268 -17.29 4.34 5.93
CA SER A 268 -17.41 5.80 5.82
C SER A 268 -16.63 6.34 4.62
N CYS A 269 -17.12 7.43 4.04
CA CYS A 269 -16.45 8.18 2.98
C CYS A 269 -16.21 9.62 3.44
N ARG A 270 -14.97 10.08 3.36
CA ARG A 270 -14.60 11.49 3.60
C ARG A 270 -14.01 12.09 2.35
N TYR A 271 -14.48 13.27 1.98
CA TYR A 271 -14.02 13.95 0.79
C TYR A 271 -13.12 15.12 1.14
N PHE A 272 -12.01 15.24 0.42
CA PHE A 272 -11.03 16.29 0.64
C PHE A 272 -10.75 17.03 -0.66
N TRP A 273 -10.72 18.35 -0.58
CA TRP A 273 -10.29 19.25 -1.62
C TRP A 273 -9.05 20.04 -1.16
N HIS A 274 -8.19 20.40 -2.11
CA HIS A 274 -6.95 21.11 -1.85
C HIS A 274 -6.70 22.17 -2.92
N GLU A 275 -6.38 23.39 -2.50
CA GLU A 275 -6.22 24.56 -3.38
C GLU A 275 -5.17 24.36 -4.49
N ALA A 276 -4.05 23.69 -4.19
CA ALA A 276 -3.03 23.34 -5.19
C ALA A 276 -3.49 22.34 -6.28
N GLN A 277 -4.64 21.69 -6.10
CA GLN A 277 -5.24 20.77 -7.09
C GLN A 277 -6.73 21.13 -7.23
N PRO A 278 -7.05 22.31 -7.80
CA PRO A 278 -8.38 22.90 -7.70
C PRO A 278 -9.49 22.07 -8.37
N ASP A 279 -9.13 21.19 -9.31
CA ASP A 279 -10.09 20.34 -10.04
C ASP A 279 -10.17 18.90 -9.51
N VAL A 280 -9.51 18.57 -8.39
CA VAL A 280 -9.43 17.20 -7.89
C VAL A 280 -10.11 17.04 -6.54
N LEU A 281 -11.12 16.18 -6.48
CA LEU A 281 -11.72 15.72 -5.23
C LEU A 281 -11.12 14.35 -4.86
N LYS A 282 -10.61 14.22 -3.63
CA LYS A 282 -10.11 12.95 -3.10
C LYS A 282 -11.13 12.35 -2.16
N VAL A 283 -11.22 11.02 -2.14
CA VAL A 283 -12.05 10.27 -1.20
C VAL A 283 -11.16 9.39 -0.33
N GLN A 284 -11.36 9.46 0.99
CA GLN A 284 -10.86 8.47 1.94
C GLN A 284 -12.02 7.54 2.30
N VAL A 285 -11.84 6.24 2.05
CA VAL A 285 -12.82 5.21 2.35
C VAL A 285 -12.33 4.41 3.54
N SER A 286 -13.08 4.40 4.64
CA SER A 286 -12.85 3.52 5.78
C SER A 286 -13.84 2.35 5.75
N MET A 287 -13.37 1.17 6.13
CA MET A 287 -14.07 -0.11 5.97
C MET A 287 -14.04 -0.93 7.27
N PRO A 288 -15.07 -1.77 7.50
CA PRO A 288 -15.09 -2.68 8.65
C PRO A 288 -13.97 -3.74 8.56
N GLU A 289 -13.76 -4.47 9.65
CA GLU A 289 -12.77 -5.56 9.70
C GLU A 289 -13.15 -6.75 8.84
N GLU A 290 -14.44 -7.05 8.76
CA GLU A 290 -15.00 -8.15 7.96
C GLU A 290 -16.12 -7.59 7.06
N VAL A 291 -16.15 -8.08 5.82
CA VAL A 291 -17.20 -7.79 4.84
C VAL A 291 -17.87 -9.08 4.41
N VAL A 292 -19.16 -8.98 4.10
CA VAL A 292 -19.99 -10.11 3.67
C VAL A 292 -20.50 -9.81 2.26
N LEU A 293 -20.06 -10.61 1.29
CA LEU A 293 -20.36 -10.42 -0.12
C LEU A 293 -21.22 -11.58 -0.64
N ARG A 294 -22.30 -11.26 -1.34
CA ARG A 294 -23.10 -12.27 -2.04
C ARG A 294 -22.48 -12.53 -3.41
N LEU A 295 -22.10 -13.78 -3.66
CA LEU A 295 -21.46 -14.19 -4.91
C LEU A 295 -22.50 -14.34 -6.01
N THR A 296 -22.23 -13.77 -7.18
CA THR A 296 -23.09 -13.89 -8.38
C THR A 296 -22.86 -15.20 -9.13
N THR A 297 -21.66 -15.75 -9.01
CA THR A 297 -21.23 -17.00 -9.64
C THR A 297 -20.39 -17.81 -8.67
N GLN A 298 -20.36 -19.14 -8.85
CA GLN A 298 -19.56 -20.01 -8.01
C GLN A 298 -18.08 -19.90 -8.40
N PRO A 299 -17.18 -19.48 -7.49
CA PRO A 299 -15.79 -19.22 -7.83
C PRO A 299 -14.95 -20.49 -7.81
N SER A 300 -13.90 -20.52 -8.62
CA SER A 300 -12.91 -21.62 -8.66
C SER A 300 -11.88 -21.58 -7.52
N THR A 301 -11.89 -20.54 -6.68
CA THR A 301 -10.96 -20.31 -5.57
C THR A 301 -11.66 -19.57 -4.43
N THR A 302 -11.10 -19.60 -3.22
CA THR A 302 -11.50 -18.74 -2.09
C THR A 302 -10.60 -17.52 -1.89
N ARG A 303 -9.62 -17.31 -2.77
CA ARG A 303 -8.76 -16.12 -2.77
C ARG A 303 -9.27 -15.12 -3.80
N PHE A 304 -9.74 -13.96 -3.36
CA PHE A 304 -10.27 -12.90 -4.22
C PHE A 304 -9.39 -11.68 -4.23
N GLU A 305 -9.29 -11.02 -5.38
CA GLU A 305 -8.74 -9.67 -5.48
C GLU A 305 -9.82 -8.64 -5.15
N LEU A 306 -9.50 -7.74 -4.22
CA LEU A 306 -10.42 -6.72 -3.73
C LEU A 306 -10.02 -5.33 -4.22
N ALA A 307 -11.01 -4.53 -4.62
CA ALA A 307 -10.79 -3.15 -5.06
C ALA A 307 -12.00 -2.25 -4.76
N ILE A 308 -11.75 -0.95 -4.65
CA ILE A 308 -12.78 0.09 -4.68
C ILE A 308 -12.87 0.60 -6.12
N VAL A 309 -14.09 0.59 -6.66
CA VAL A 309 -14.38 1.01 -8.03
C VAL A 309 -15.38 2.17 -8.07
N GLU A 310 -15.22 3.00 -9.09
CA GLU A 310 -16.10 4.09 -9.49
C GLU A 310 -16.51 3.84 -10.95
N ASP A 311 -17.80 3.61 -11.21
CA ASP A 311 -18.33 3.28 -12.55
C ASP A 311 -17.50 2.20 -13.32
N GLY A 312 -17.08 1.15 -12.59
CA GLY A 312 -16.27 0.07 -13.15
C GLY A 312 -14.80 0.43 -13.45
N GLN A 313 -14.31 1.59 -12.99
CA GLN A 313 -12.89 1.92 -12.93
C GLN A 313 -12.34 1.72 -11.52
N VAL A 314 -11.15 1.12 -11.39
CA VAL A 314 -10.50 0.96 -10.09
C VAL A 314 -9.93 2.29 -9.62
N ILE A 315 -10.38 2.77 -8.46
CA ILE A 315 -9.83 3.98 -7.82
C ILE A 315 -8.84 3.67 -6.70
N ALA A 316 -8.95 2.47 -6.10
CA ALA A 316 -8.00 1.97 -5.10
C ALA A 316 -8.00 0.43 -5.06
N ALA A 317 -6.81 -0.18 -5.09
CA ALA A 317 -6.66 -1.63 -4.93
C ALA A 317 -6.45 -1.99 -3.44
N LEU A 318 -7.15 -3.01 -2.96
CA LEU A 318 -7.02 -3.53 -1.59
C LEU A 318 -6.14 -4.79 -1.52
N GLY A 319 -5.91 -5.41 -2.68
CA GLY A 319 -5.14 -6.65 -2.83
C GLY A 319 -5.94 -7.90 -2.46
N PRO A 320 -5.25 -9.02 -2.21
CA PRO A 320 -5.90 -10.31 -2.04
C PRO A 320 -6.55 -10.47 -0.66
N GLY A 321 -7.77 -11.01 -0.65
CA GLY A 321 -8.53 -11.41 0.53
C GLY A 321 -8.92 -12.89 0.48
N TYR A 322 -8.80 -13.59 1.61
CA TYR A 322 -9.27 -14.96 1.74
C TYR A 322 -10.71 -14.98 2.25
N ALA A 323 -11.59 -15.65 1.52
CA ALA A 323 -12.98 -15.80 1.85
C ALA A 323 -13.23 -17.15 2.56
N LEU A 324 -14.11 -17.12 3.56
CA LEU A 324 -14.89 -18.29 3.93
C LEU A 324 -16.18 -18.24 3.11
N VAL A 325 -16.34 -19.19 2.20
CA VAL A 325 -17.51 -19.26 1.32
C VAL A 325 -18.48 -20.30 1.89
N ASP A 326 -19.71 -19.89 2.14
CA ASP A 326 -20.81 -20.76 2.54
C ASP A 326 -22.09 -20.36 1.82
N ASN A 327 -22.75 -21.32 1.16
CA ASN A 327 -24.01 -21.12 0.44
C ASN A 327 -24.05 -19.89 -0.50
N GLY A 328 -22.95 -19.60 -1.22
CA GLY A 328 -22.85 -18.46 -2.13
C GLY A 328 -22.63 -17.11 -1.45
N VAL A 329 -22.30 -17.10 -0.16
CA VAL A 329 -21.92 -15.91 0.61
C VAL A 329 -20.45 -16.03 1.00
N ALA A 330 -19.68 -14.97 0.75
CA ALA A 330 -18.27 -14.88 1.10
C ALA A 330 -18.06 -13.95 2.28
N HIS A 331 -17.49 -14.48 3.35
CA HIS A 331 -17.01 -13.75 4.52
C HIS A 331 -15.53 -13.45 4.35
N ILE A 332 -15.16 -12.18 4.28
CA ILE A 332 -13.78 -11.77 3.98
C ILE A 332 -13.30 -10.81 5.06
N ARG A 333 -12.20 -11.18 5.72
CA ARG A 333 -11.49 -10.27 6.63
C ARG A 333 -10.56 -9.37 5.82
N LEU A 334 -10.77 -8.06 5.92
CA LEU A 334 -10.01 -7.07 5.15
C LEU A 334 -8.62 -6.85 5.77
N ARG A 335 -7.57 -6.98 4.94
CA ARG A 335 -6.18 -6.66 5.31
C ARG A 335 -5.92 -5.16 5.35
N VAL A 336 -6.62 -4.42 4.47
CA VAL A 336 -6.56 -2.97 4.34
C VAL A 336 -7.94 -2.42 4.68
N ARG A 337 -8.00 -1.57 5.71
CA ARG A 337 -9.27 -1.02 6.23
C ARG A 337 -9.49 0.44 5.89
N GLU A 338 -8.48 1.11 5.33
CA GLU A 338 -8.61 2.47 4.84
C GLU A 338 -7.83 2.63 3.54
N VAL A 339 -8.36 3.41 2.61
CA VAL A 339 -7.70 3.79 1.34
C VAL A 339 -8.06 5.20 0.93
N ILE A 340 -7.18 5.84 0.15
CA ILE A 340 -7.45 7.14 -0.49
C ILE A 340 -7.40 6.98 -2.00
N GLY A 341 -8.43 7.48 -2.69
CA GLY A 341 -8.54 7.52 -4.14
C GLY A 341 -8.84 8.93 -4.65
N LYS A 342 -8.55 9.18 -5.93
CA LYS A 342 -9.00 10.39 -6.64
C LYS A 342 -10.33 10.09 -7.32
N ARG A 343 -11.32 10.97 -7.16
CA ARG A 343 -12.62 10.87 -7.84
C ARG A 343 -12.45 11.33 -9.29
N GLN A 344 -13.07 10.63 -10.23
CA GLN A 344 -13.19 11.06 -11.63
C GLN A 344 -14.62 11.54 -11.89
N ASP A 345 -15.61 10.70 -11.56
CA ASP A 345 -17.03 11.06 -11.57
C ASP A 345 -17.56 11.13 -10.12
N CYS A 346 -17.68 12.35 -9.61
CA CYS A 346 -18.17 12.60 -8.26
C CYS A 346 -19.64 12.19 -8.08
N SER A 347 -20.43 12.14 -9.16
CA SER A 347 -21.84 11.77 -9.11
C SER A 347 -22.06 10.25 -9.00
N ALA A 348 -21.07 9.45 -9.43
CA ALA A 348 -21.12 8.00 -9.37
C ALA A 348 -20.96 7.48 -7.93
N GLN A 349 -21.62 6.35 -7.64
CA GLN A 349 -21.47 5.63 -6.39
C GLN A 349 -20.20 4.76 -6.41
N LEU A 350 -19.47 4.74 -5.30
CA LEU A 350 -18.35 3.83 -5.10
C LEU A 350 -18.84 2.44 -4.70
N SER A 351 -18.10 1.41 -5.07
CA SER A 351 -18.39 0.03 -4.68
C SER A 351 -17.13 -0.73 -4.28
N LEU A 352 -17.25 -1.62 -3.30
CA LEU A 352 -16.27 -2.68 -3.06
C LEU A 352 -16.57 -3.83 -4.02
N VAL A 353 -15.55 -4.31 -4.74
CA VAL A 353 -15.67 -5.46 -5.63
C VAL A 353 -14.74 -6.59 -5.23
N ALA A 354 -15.19 -7.82 -5.44
CA ALA A 354 -14.38 -9.04 -5.33
C ALA A 354 -14.28 -9.72 -6.69
N MET A 355 -13.05 -10.05 -7.08
CA MET A 355 -12.71 -10.58 -8.39
C MET A 355 -11.88 -11.86 -8.27
N ALA A 356 -12.05 -12.80 -9.20
CA ALA A 356 -11.13 -13.92 -9.36
C ALA A 356 -10.81 -14.15 -10.83
N GLY A 357 -9.54 -14.33 -11.15
CA GLY A 357 -9.07 -14.41 -12.53
C GLY A 357 -9.48 -13.17 -13.34
N GLY A 358 -9.49 -11.99 -12.73
CA GLY A 358 -9.92 -10.75 -13.41
C GLY A 358 -11.43 -10.61 -13.70
N MET A 359 -12.25 -11.62 -13.40
CA MET A 359 -13.72 -11.54 -13.50
C MET A 359 -14.32 -11.04 -12.19
N LEU A 360 -15.32 -10.16 -12.29
CA LEU A 360 -16.14 -9.70 -11.17
C LEU A 360 -17.07 -10.81 -10.67
N ILE A 361 -16.96 -11.17 -9.38
CA ILE A 361 -17.79 -12.21 -8.75
C ILE A 361 -18.79 -11.61 -7.77
N ALA A 362 -18.44 -10.52 -7.09
CA ALA A 362 -19.35 -9.81 -6.20
C ALA A 362 -19.08 -8.31 -6.17
N THR A 363 -20.14 -7.55 -5.91
CA THR A 363 -20.14 -6.10 -5.75
C THR A 363 -20.95 -5.74 -4.52
N GLN A 364 -20.44 -4.81 -3.71
CA GLN A 364 -21.15 -4.18 -2.61
C GLN A 364 -21.05 -2.65 -2.76
N PRO A 365 -22.17 -1.95 -3.00
CA PRO A 365 -22.17 -0.49 -3.08
C PRO A 365 -21.83 0.12 -1.72
N ILE A 366 -21.13 1.26 -1.74
CA ILE A 366 -20.79 2.05 -0.56
C ILE A 366 -21.80 3.20 -0.49
N GLU A 367 -22.69 3.14 0.50
CA GLU A 367 -23.70 4.16 0.76
C GLU A 367 -23.06 5.52 1.08
N GLY A 368 -23.74 6.61 0.72
CA GLY A 368 -23.30 7.99 0.96
C GLY A 368 -22.06 8.40 0.15
N SER A 369 -21.69 7.62 -0.87
CA SER A 369 -20.47 7.87 -1.64
C SER A 369 -20.65 8.78 -2.85
N ALA A 370 -21.86 9.21 -3.22
CA ALA A 370 -22.07 10.13 -4.34
C ALA A 370 -22.09 11.61 -3.90
N VAL A 371 -21.40 12.48 -4.63
CA VAL A 371 -21.30 13.93 -4.38
C VAL A 371 -21.88 14.70 -5.56
N ALA A 372 -22.88 15.56 -5.30
CA ALA A 372 -23.59 16.34 -6.32
C ALA A 372 -22.80 17.61 -6.74
N LEU A 373 -21.55 17.42 -7.19
CA LEU A 373 -20.68 18.52 -7.60
C LEU A 373 -21.28 19.30 -8.78
N GLY A 374 -21.41 20.62 -8.64
CA GLY A 374 -22.01 21.52 -9.63
C GLY A 374 -23.55 21.59 -9.60
N GLU A 375 -24.23 20.60 -9.04
CA GLU A 375 -25.70 20.54 -9.00
C GLU A 375 -26.32 21.21 -7.76
N VAL A 376 -25.63 21.14 -6.63
CA VAL A 376 -26.07 21.67 -5.34
C VAL A 376 -24.92 22.41 -4.63
N PRO A 377 -25.21 23.30 -3.68
CA PRO A 377 -24.14 23.89 -2.87
C PRO A 377 -23.41 22.81 -2.06
N LEU A 378 -22.08 22.86 -2.06
CA LEU A 378 -21.22 21.99 -1.28
C LEU A 378 -20.46 22.79 -0.23
N GLY A 379 -20.50 22.33 1.02
CA GLY A 379 -19.79 22.93 2.14
C GLY A 379 -18.55 22.14 2.51
N PHE A 380 -17.41 22.81 2.63
CA PHE A 380 -16.18 22.24 3.12
C PHE A 380 -15.68 22.96 4.37
N GLU A 381 -15.35 22.22 5.42
CA GLU A 381 -14.75 22.73 6.65
C GLU A 381 -13.21 22.55 6.63
N PRO A 382 -12.44 23.45 7.25
CA PRO A 382 -10.99 23.31 7.32
C PRO A 382 -10.59 22.23 8.34
N VAL A 383 -9.95 21.17 7.85
CA VAL A 383 -9.43 20.05 8.66
C VAL A 383 -8.00 19.74 8.24
N ASN A 384 -7.04 19.87 9.17
CA ASN A 384 -5.63 19.51 8.97
C ASN A 384 -4.99 20.12 7.70
N ASP A 385 -5.15 21.44 7.50
CA ASP A 385 -4.67 22.20 6.33
C ASP A 385 -5.32 21.80 4.99
N ARG A 386 -6.55 21.26 5.03
CA ARG A 386 -7.33 20.87 3.85
C ARG A 386 -8.81 21.19 4.05
N TRP A 387 -9.57 21.18 2.96
CA TRP A 387 -11.00 21.40 2.98
C TRP A 387 -11.72 20.04 2.93
N GLN A 388 -12.41 19.67 4.01
CA GLN A 388 -13.17 18.41 4.12
C GLN A 388 -14.65 18.68 3.87
N LEU A 389 -15.30 17.89 3.00
CA LEU A 389 -16.74 18.04 2.75
C LEU A 389 -17.54 17.74 4.03
N CYS A 390 -18.31 18.72 4.51
CA CYS A 390 -19.16 18.59 5.68
C CYS A 390 -20.67 18.54 5.33
N GLY A 391 -21.06 18.94 4.12
CA GLY A 391 -22.45 18.89 3.70
C GLY A 391 -22.67 19.21 2.22
N GLN A 392 -23.86 18.84 1.72
CA GLN A 392 -24.34 19.13 0.37
C GLN A 392 -25.84 19.47 0.42
N ALA A 393 -26.34 20.27 -0.54
CA ALA A 393 -27.70 20.82 -0.54
C ALA A 393 -28.00 21.67 0.71
N SER A 394 -29.10 21.41 1.44
CA SER A 394 -29.35 22.08 2.73
C SER A 394 -28.69 21.32 3.88
N PHE A 395 -27.81 21.97 4.63
CA PHE A 395 -27.07 21.33 5.73
C PHE A 395 -26.71 22.31 6.86
N ASN A 396 -26.39 21.74 8.03
CA ASN A 396 -25.86 22.48 9.17
C ASN A 396 -24.44 21.98 9.47
N THR A 397 -23.53 22.88 9.82
CA THR A 397 -22.18 22.55 10.29
C THR A 397 -21.88 23.21 11.63
N ALA A 398 -21.13 22.49 12.47
CA ALA A 398 -20.63 23.02 13.74
C ALA A 398 -19.46 23.99 13.55
N GLY A 399 -18.78 23.92 12.40
CA GLY A 399 -17.71 24.83 12.06
C GLY A 399 -18.21 26.26 11.87
N GLU A 400 -17.42 27.22 12.33
CA GLU A 400 -17.62 28.65 12.06
C GLU A 400 -16.86 29.10 10.79
N GLU A 401 -15.96 28.26 10.26
CA GLU A 401 -15.27 28.51 9.00
C GLU A 401 -15.74 27.47 7.96
N LEU A 402 -16.22 27.96 6.83
CA LEU A 402 -16.81 27.14 5.76
C LEU A 402 -16.37 27.68 4.39
N LEU A 403 -15.85 26.81 3.53
CA LEU A 403 -15.71 27.07 2.11
C LEU A 403 -16.95 26.52 1.40
N LEU A 404 -17.72 27.41 0.80
CA LEU A 404 -18.94 27.10 0.09
C LEU A 404 -18.70 27.12 -1.41
N VAL A 405 -18.83 25.98 -2.06
CA VAL A 405 -18.84 25.87 -3.53
C VAL A 405 -20.29 25.97 -4.00
N LEU A 406 -20.59 27.01 -4.78
CA LEU A 406 -21.94 27.25 -5.29
C LEU A 406 -22.21 26.40 -6.54
N PRO A 407 -23.47 25.97 -6.76
CA PRO A 407 -23.86 25.34 -8.01
C PRO A 407 -23.82 26.35 -9.17
N ASP A 408 -23.89 25.85 -10.41
CA ASP A 408 -23.92 26.71 -11.60
C ASP A 408 -25.06 27.74 -11.51
N GLY A 409 -24.72 29.02 -11.66
CA GLY A 409 -25.67 30.13 -11.59
C GLY A 409 -26.27 30.40 -10.19
N GLY A 410 -25.77 29.73 -9.14
CA GLY A 410 -26.22 29.92 -7.76
C GLY A 410 -25.89 31.32 -7.22
N LYS A 411 -26.85 31.90 -6.49
CA LYS A 411 -26.72 33.21 -5.82
C LYS A 411 -26.86 33.04 -4.31
N LEU A 412 -26.00 33.72 -3.58
CA LEU A 412 -26.04 33.75 -2.13
C LEU A 412 -26.98 34.87 -1.67
N ASN A 413 -28.07 34.50 -0.99
CA ASN A 413 -29.00 35.41 -0.34
C ASN A 413 -28.74 35.40 1.16
N MET A 414 -28.34 36.55 1.71
CA MET A 414 -28.09 36.69 3.14
C MET A 414 -29.39 36.80 3.94
N ALA A 415 -29.47 36.14 5.10
CA ALA A 415 -30.56 36.39 6.05
C ALA A 415 -30.30 37.68 6.86
N ALA A 416 -31.37 38.22 7.44
CA ALA A 416 -31.51 39.58 7.94
C ALA A 416 -30.42 40.10 8.92
N GLU A 417 -30.30 41.43 8.97
CA GLU A 417 -29.38 42.21 9.82
C GLU A 417 -29.25 41.66 11.26
N GLY A 418 -28.03 41.27 11.64
CA GLY A 418 -27.70 40.80 13.00
C GLY A 418 -26.66 39.66 13.11
N GLU A 419 -26.17 39.11 11.99
CA GLU A 419 -25.21 37.99 11.98
C GLU A 419 -23.73 38.44 11.94
N GLU A 420 -22.88 37.83 12.78
CA GLU A 420 -21.43 38.07 12.86
C GLU A 420 -20.66 37.20 11.85
N ALA A 421 -20.99 37.24 10.56
CA ALA A 421 -20.28 36.46 9.55
C ALA A 421 -19.70 37.28 8.40
N ILE A 422 -18.46 36.95 8.03
CA ILE A 422 -17.69 37.55 6.93
C ILE A 422 -17.74 36.60 5.74
N PHE A 423 -18.12 37.14 4.59
CA PHE A 423 -18.14 36.44 3.31
C PHE A 423 -17.04 37.00 2.41
N SER A 424 -16.23 36.12 1.83
CA SER A 424 -15.11 36.50 0.96
C SER A 424 -15.03 35.58 -0.24
N ASP A 425 -14.91 36.14 -1.44
CA ASP A 425 -14.71 35.36 -2.65
C ASP A 425 -13.34 34.67 -2.63
N MET A 426 -13.30 33.44 -3.11
CA MET A 426 -12.09 32.63 -3.23
C MET A 426 -11.83 32.28 -4.69
N ALA A 427 -10.63 31.79 -4.98
CA ALA A 427 -10.35 31.16 -6.27
C ALA A 427 -11.34 30.00 -6.50
N SER A 428 -11.82 29.88 -7.74
CA SER A 428 -12.81 28.87 -8.11
C SER A 428 -12.31 27.45 -7.84
N ALA A 429 -13.04 26.69 -7.03
CA ALA A 429 -12.87 25.25 -6.88
C ALA A 429 -13.67 24.54 -7.98
N PHE A 430 -13.07 23.58 -8.69
CA PHE A 430 -13.71 22.83 -9.78
C PHE A 430 -14.31 23.73 -10.87
N SER A 431 -13.70 24.89 -11.12
CA SER A 431 -14.23 25.94 -12.00
C SER A 431 -15.59 26.53 -11.58
N LEU A 432 -16.01 26.34 -10.33
CA LEU A 432 -17.25 26.87 -9.75
C LEU A 432 -17.00 28.06 -8.83
N HIS A 433 -17.99 28.96 -8.70
CA HIS A 433 -17.90 30.09 -7.80
C HIS A 433 -17.81 29.60 -6.35
N THR A 434 -16.78 30.05 -5.63
CA THR A 434 -16.46 29.59 -4.29
C THR A 434 -16.39 30.77 -3.34
N VAL A 435 -17.10 30.68 -2.22
CA VAL A 435 -17.21 31.72 -1.19
C VAL A 435 -16.73 31.15 0.15
N LYS A 436 -15.85 31.87 0.82
CA LYS A 436 -15.43 31.56 2.19
C LYS A 436 -16.31 32.33 3.17
N VAL A 437 -16.91 31.61 4.11
CA VAL A 437 -17.77 32.10 5.19
C VAL A 437 -17.03 31.92 6.52
N GLN A 438 -16.95 32.97 7.33
CA GLN A 438 -16.33 32.95 8.65
C GLN A 438 -17.28 33.57 9.69
N GLY A 439 -17.64 32.83 10.72
CA GLY A 439 -18.58 33.23 11.78
C GLY A 439 -19.85 32.38 11.79
N LYS A 440 -20.74 32.69 12.75
CA LYS A 440 -22.05 32.02 12.87
C LYS A 440 -23.08 32.74 12.02
N ALA A 441 -23.65 32.04 11.04
CA ALA A 441 -24.62 32.58 10.11
C ALA A 441 -25.66 31.55 9.67
N GLN A 442 -26.79 32.08 9.21
CA GLN A 442 -27.78 31.36 8.43
C GLN A 442 -27.99 32.10 7.12
N PHE A 443 -27.79 31.42 6.00
CA PHE A 443 -28.00 32.02 4.69
C PHE A 443 -28.66 31.04 3.73
N GLN A 444 -29.17 31.59 2.63
CA GLN A 444 -29.82 30.82 1.59
C GLN A 444 -28.99 30.87 0.32
N VAL A 445 -28.91 29.74 -0.37
CA VAL A 445 -28.41 29.68 -1.73
C VAL A 445 -29.61 29.49 -2.64
N GLU A 446 -29.83 30.44 -3.53
CA GLU A 446 -30.89 30.39 -4.54
C GLU A 446 -30.25 30.02 -5.88
N SER A 447 -30.72 28.93 -6.46
CA SER A 447 -30.39 28.51 -7.82
C SER A 447 -31.71 28.10 -8.47
N ASP A 448 -31.81 26.89 -9.02
CA ASP A 448 -33.08 26.29 -9.43
C ASP A 448 -33.99 25.92 -8.25
N GLU A 449 -33.41 25.78 -7.06
CA GLU A 449 -34.07 25.48 -5.79
C GLU A 449 -33.49 26.34 -4.67
N LEU A 450 -34.18 26.36 -3.53
CA LEU A 450 -33.76 27.07 -2.33
C LEU A 450 -33.04 26.11 -1.38
N TYR A 451 -31.81 26.43 -1.02
CA TYR A 451 -31.01 25.68 -0.06
C TYR A 451 -30.73 26.52 1.18
N ARG A 452 -30.85 25.91 2.37
CA ARG A 452 -30.57 26.56 3.65
C ARG A 452 -29.29 26.01 4.27
N ILE A 453 -28.37 26.91 4.61
CA ILE A 453 -27.08 26.56 5.20
C ILE A 453 -26.90 27.31 6.52
N ARG A 454 -26.43 26.60 7.56
CA ARG A 454 -26.17 27.16 8.90
C ARG A 454 -24.77 26.79 9.38
N THR A 455 -23.97 27.79 9.75
CA THR A 455 -22.64 27.64 10.38
C THR A 455 -22.73 27.80 11.90
N GLY A 456 -21.81 27.19 12.66
CA GLY A 456 -21.78 27.23 14.12
C GLY A 456 -22.98 26.56 14.83
N HIS A 457 -23.68 25.65 14.15
CA HIS A 457 -24.84 24.91 14.67
C HIS A 457 -24.53 23.41 14.75
N ALA A 458 -25.20 22.66 15.64
CA ALA A 458 -25.00 21.22 15.72
C ALA A 458 -25.14 20.58 14.32
N ALA A 459 -24.11 19.85 13.90
CA ALA A 459 -24.07 19.23 12.58
C ALA A 459 -25.28 18.30 12.44
N GLY A 460 -26.13 18.60 11.47
CA GLY A 460 -27.27 17.74 11.12
C GLY A 460 -26.80 16.59 10.23
N LEU A 461 -27.48 15.44 10.29
CA LEU A 461 -27.29 14.29 9.39
C LEU A 461 -27.82 14.62 7.97
N GLY A 462 -27.22 15.60 7.29
CA GLY A 462 -27.61 15.99 5.92
C GLY A 462 -27.11 15.03 4.83
N LEU A 463 -26.16 14.15 5.14
CA LEU A 463 -25.47 13.28 4.16
C LEU A 463 -26.17 11.95 3.87
N GLY A 464 -27.33 11.66 4.46
CA GLY A 464 -27.89 10.29 4.49
C GLY A 464 -29.15 10.03 3.65
N LEU A 465 -29.65 11.00 2.87
CA LEU A 465 -30.81 10.77 1.99
C LEU A 465 -30.37 10.15 0.67
N GLU A 466 -31.01 9.05 0.27
CA GLU A 466 -30.72 8.36 -0.99
C GLU A 466 -31.98 8.10 -1.81
N LEU A 467 -31.78 7.93 -3.12
CA LEU A 467 -32.84 7.51 -4.05
C LEU A 467 -32.72 6.01 -4.32
N ALA A 468 -33.80 5.27 -4.06
CA ALA A 468 -33.89 3.83 -4.27
C ALA A 468 -34.91 3.49 -5.36
N GLY A 469 -34.64 2.46 -6.16
CA GLY A 469 -35.51 2.01 -7.24
C GLY A 469 -34.83 0.96 -8.10
N THR A 470 -35.55 0.41 -9.07
CA THR A 470 -34.97 -0.49 -10.06
C THR A 470 -34.09 0.31 -11.00
N GLN A 471 -32.79 0.06 -11.01
CA GLN A 471 -31.85 0.70 -11.94
C GLN A 471 -31.63 -0.17 -13.17
N ILE A 472 -31.15 0.44 -14.25
CA ILE A 472 -30.70 -0.30 -15.43
C ILE A 472 -29.32 -0.91 -15.16
N ASP A 473 -29.09 -2.14 -15.64
CA ASP A 473 -27.83 -2.86 -15.42
C ASP A 473 -26.63 -2.35 -16.26
N TRP A 474 -26.76 -1.20 -16.91
CA TRP A 474 -25.75 -0.65 -17.81
C TRP A 474 -25.33 0.75 -17.33
N PRO A 475 -24.06 1.15 -17.49
CA PRO A 475 -23.63 2.51 -17.18
C PRO A 475 -24.43 3.54 -17.98
N THR A 476 -24.84 4.63 -17.33
CA THR A 476 -25.68 5.66 -17.96
C THR A 476 -25.19 7.07 -17.67
N LYS A 477 -25.63 8.01 -18.51
CA LYS A 477 -25.59 9.44 -18.21
C LYS A 477 -27.02 9.98 -18.26
N PRO A 478 -27.58 10.51 -17.16
CA PRO A 478 -26.97 10.66 -15.82
C PRO A 478 -26.59 9.33 -15.14
N ALA A 479 -25.64 9.36 -14.19
CA ALA A 479 -25.10 8.18 -13.52
C ALA A 479 -26.18 7.34 -12.79
N LEU A 480 -27.21 8.01 -12.24
CA LEU A 480 -28.35 7.36 -11.62
C LEU A 480 -29.52 7.29 -12.62
N THR A 481 -29.75 6.13 -13.21
CA THR A 481 -30.91 5.90 -14.10
C THR A 481 -31.81 4.80 -13.58
N PHE A 482 -33.10 5.11 -13.45
CA PHE A 482 -34.13 4.23 -12.94
C PHE A 482 -35.08 3.75 -14.05
N ILE A 483 -35.49 2.50 -13.96
CA ILE A 483 -36.62 1.92 -14.71
C ILE A 483 -37.87 2.16 -13.87
N GLY A 484 -38.64 3.18 -14.25
CA GLY A 484 -39.73 3.74 -13.44
C GLY A 484 -39.26 4.79 -12.43
N LEU A 485 -40.20 5.28 -11.62
CA LEU A 485 -39.94 6.36 -10.67
C LEU A 485 -39.14 5.89 -9.45
N PRO A 486 -38.10 6.63 -9.02
CA PRO A 486 -37.37 6.35 -7.79
C PRO A 486 -38.22 6.69 -6.55
N ARG A 487 -37.75 6.21 -5.39
CA ARG A 487 -38.32 6.46 -4.06
C ARG A 487 -37.23 7.01 -3.14
N VAL A 488 -37.62 7.74 -2.10
CA VAL A 488 -36.67 8.25 -1.10
C VAL A 488 -36.43 7.19 -0.03
N GLN A 489 -35.17 6.90 0.25
CA GLN A 489 -34.74 6.08 1.36
C GLN A 489 -34.19 6.98 2.47
N TRP A 490 -34.74 6.80 3.68
CA TRP A 490 -34.34 7.54 4.87
C TRP A 490 -33.34 6.72 5.70
N PRO A 491 -32.32 7.35 6.30
CA PRO A 491 -31.40 6.64 7.18
C PRO A 491 -32.15 6.05 8.39
N THR A 492 -31.73 4.89 8.88
CA THR A 492 -32.44 4.12 9.94
C THR A 492 -32.55 4.85 11.28
N VAL A 493 -31.72 5.89 11.51
CA VAL A 493 -31.70 6.73 12.72
C VAL A 493 -32.58 7.98 12.57
N ALA A 494 -33.28 8.16 11.45
CA ALA A 494 -33.93 9.42 11.04
C ALA A 494 -35.37 9.62 11.56
N GLY A 495 -35.69 9.13 12.76
CA GLY A 495 -37.03 9.28 13.35
C GLY A 495 -37.49 10.75 13.49
N GLU A 496 -36.55 11.69 13.67
CA GLU A 496 -36.83 13.13 13.76
C GLU A 496 -36.92 13.82 12.39
N LEU A 497 -36.15 13.39 11.38
CA LEU A 497 -36.17 13.95 10.02
C LEU A 497 -37.46 13.61 9.27
N GLN A 498 -38.01 12.41 9.50
CA GLN A 498 -39.30 12.00 8.92
C GLN A 498 -40.46 12.92 9.37
N GLN A 499 -40.33 13.58 10.53
CA GLN A 499 -41.34 14.54 11.03
C GLN A 499 -41.23 15.94 10.41
N GLN A 500 -40.11 16.30 9.77
CA GLN A 500 -39.90 17.62 9.14
C GLN A 500 -40.46 17.73 7.70
N GLY A 501 -41.04 16.64 7.18
CA GLY A 501 -41.49 16.52 5.79
C GLY A 501 -40.35 16.16 4.84
N GLY A 502 -40.71 15.60 3.68
CA GLY A 502 -39.73 15.01 2.76
C GLY A 502 -40.41 14.48 1.50
N ASP A 503 -41.24 15.32 0.89
CA ASP A 503 -41.97 14.95 -0.32
C ASP A 503 -41.00 14.92 -1.50
N LEU A 504 -41.17 13.91 -2.36
CA LEU A 504 -40.43 13.74 -3.59
C LEU A 504 -41.02 14.64 -4.69
N TYR A 505 -40.15 15.33 -5.41
CA TYR A 505 -40.50 16.12 -6.58
C TYR A 505 -39.67 15.64 -7.79
N VAL A 506 -40.32 15.53 -8.94
CA VAL A 506 -39.69 15.17 -10.23
C VAL A 506 -40.04 16.28 -11.21
N ALA A 507 -39.03 16.89 -11.83
CA ALA A 507 -39.21 18.08 -12.68
C ALA A 507 -40.01 19.20 -11.95
N GLY A 508 -39.80 19.34 -10.64
CA GLY A 508 -40.50 20.32 -9.79
C GLY A 508 -41.96 20.01 -9.46
N LYS A 509 -42.52 18.88 -9.91
CA LYS A 509 -43.91 18.45 -9.64
C LYS A 509 -43.93 17.23 -8.72
N GLN A 510 -45.01 17.06 -7.95
CA GLN A 510 -45.21 15.83 -7.18
C GLN A 510 -45.54 14.64 -8.11
N PRO A 511 -44.97 13.45 -7.88
CA PRO A 511 -45.32 12.23 -8.62
C PRO A 511 -46.84 12.02 -8.67
N GLY A 512 -47.38 11.79 -9.87
CA GLY A 512 -48.81 11.53 -10.09
C GLY A 512 -49.68 12.78 -10.35
N SER A 513 -49.12 13.99 -10.27
CA SER A 513 -49.87 15.24 -10.54
C SER A 513 -49.88 15.69 -12.01
N GLY A 514 -49.25 14.93 -12.93
CA GLY A 514 -49.08 15.30 -14.34
C GLY A 514 -49.07 14.11 -15.31
N LEU A 515 -48.80 14.38 -16.59
CA LEU A 515 -48.69 13.36 -17.63
C LEU A 515 -47.42 12.52 -17.42
N LEU A 516 -47.48 11.23 -17.74
CA LEU A 516 -46.33 10.34 -17.59
C LEU A 516 -45.13 10.76 -18.47
N GLN A 517 -45.34 11.51 -19.55
CA GLN A 517 -44.26 12.06 -20.38
C GLN A 517 -43.47 13.20 -19.70
N ASP A 518 -44.04 13.85 -18.68
CA ASP A 518 -43.39 14.95 -17.94
C ASP A 518 -42.30 14.43 -17.00
N VAL A 519 -42.32 13.14 -16.67
CA VAL A 519 -41.42 12.53 -15.67
C VAL A 519 -40.37 11.61 -16.29
N LEU A 520 -40.37 11.43 -17.62
CA LEU A 520 -39.45 10.55 -18.33
C LEU A 520 -38.29 11.32 -18.96
N GLY A 521 -37.22 10.59 -19.28
CA GLY A 521 -35.97 11.16 -19.77
C GLY A 521 -35.06 11.58 -18.62
N THR A 522 -34.09 12.43 -18.91
CA THR A 522 -33.21 13.00 -17.89
C THR A 522 -33.92 14.12 -17.13
N GLN A 523 -34.10 13.94 -15.82
CA GLN A 523 -34.89 14.80 -14.95
C GLN A 523 -34.15 15.14 -13.65
N TYR A 524 -34.46 16.29 -13.05
CA TYR A 524 -34.07 16.58 -11.67
C TYR A 524 -35.08 16.00 -10.70
N VAL A 525 -34.57 15.27 -9.71
CA VAL A 525 -35.34 14.72 -8.61
C VAL A 525 -34.88 15.38 -7.32
N SER A 526 -35.83 15.93 -6.55
CA SER A 526 -35.54 16.59 -5.29
C SER A 526 -36.45 16.14 -4.15
N VAL A 527 -35.92 16.23 -2.94
CA VAL A 527 -36.64 15.97 -1.68
C VAL A 527 -36.67 17.27 -0.90
N ARG A 528 -37.86 17.77 -0.61
CA ARG A 528 -38.04 19.08 0.05
C ARG A 528 -38.70 18.92 1.42
N ASN A 529 -38.26 19.74 2.37
CA ASN A 529 -38.89 19.82 3.70
C ASN A 529 -40.21 20.62 3.62
N ARG A 530 -40.96 20.71 4.73
CA ARG A 530 -42.21 21.51 4.81
C ARG A 530 -42.01 23.01 4.57
N SER A 531 -40.80 23.52 4.77
CA SER A 531 -40.45 24.92 4.50
C SER A 531 -40.08 25.18 3.04
N GLY A 532 -40.04 24.13 2.19
CA GLY A 532 -39.66 24.21 0.79
C GLY A 532 -38.16 24.15 0.52
N ASP A 533 -37.32 24.01 1.56
CA ASP A 533 -35.87 23.89 1.37
C ASP A 533 -35.53 22.50 0.81
N ALA A 534 -34.65 22.45 -0.19
CA ALA A 534 -34.22 21.21 -0.82
C ALA A 534 -33.18 20.49 0.07
N LEU A 535 -33.54 19.30 0.55
CA LEU A 535 -32.69 18.41 1.36
C LEU A 535 -31.85 17.48 0.49
N LEU A 536 -32.35 17.14 -0.70
CA LEU A 536 -31.64 16.39 -1.73
C LEU A 536 -32.08 16.91 -3.09
N ARG A 537 -31.14 17.03 -4.03
CA ARG A 537 -31.40 17.23 -5.44
C ARG A 537 -30.38 16.43 -6.24
N ARG A 538 -30.84 15.67 -7.23
CA ARG A 538 -30.01 14.84 -8.10
C ARG A 538 -30.54 14.89 -9.52
N ARG A 539 -29.64 14.95 -10.50
CA ARG A 539 -29.98 14.64 -11.89
C ARG A 539 -30.04 13.12 -12.09
N VAL A 540 -31.18 12.62 -12.56
CA VAL A 540 -31.41 11.18 -12.77
C VAL A 540 -32.04 10.90 -14.13
N GLY A 541 -31.75 9.74 -14.71
CA GLY A 541 -32.49 9.22 -15.87
C GLY A 541 -33.73 8.46 -15.41
N ILE A 542 -34.87 8.68 -16.05
CA ILE A 542 -36.11 7.94 -15.77
C ILE A 542 -36.60 7.32 -17.09
N LEU A 543 -36.49 6.00 -17.16
CA LEU A 543 -36.91 5.19 -18.29
C LEU A 543 -38.31 4.58 -18.04
N PRO A 544 -39.06 4.21 -19.09
CA PRO A 544 -40.34 3.53 -18.96
C PRO A 544 -40.25 2.26 -18.11
N THR A 545 -41.30 1.91 -17.37
CA THR A 545 -41.30 0.75 -16.46
C THR A 545 -41.12 -0.60 -17.16
N ASP A 546 -41.33 -0.65 -18.47
CA ASP A 546 -41.19 -1.84 -19.32
C ASP A 546 -39.93 -1.79 -20.21
N PHE A 547 -39.05 -0.81 -19.99
CA PHE A 547 -37.85 -0.61 -20.79
C PHE A 547 -36.84 -1.75 -20.57
N ARG A 548 -36.39 -2.38 -21.67
CA ARG A 548 -35.34 -3.41 -21.64
C ARG A 548 -34.44 -3.31 -22.87
N VAL A 549 -33.15 -3.56 -22.69
CA VAL A 549 -32.15 -3.64 -23.77
C VAL A 549 -31.57 -5.05 -23.84
N GLU A 550 -31.47 -5.60 -25.05
CA GLU A 550 -30.83 -6.89 -25.37
C GLU A 550 -29.75 -6.68 -26.45
N LEU A 551 -28.62 -7.37 -26.34
CA LEU A 551 -27.52 -7.32 -27.30
C LEU A 551 -27.45 -8.63 -28.09
N ARG A 552 -27.24 -8.55 -29.41
CA ARG A 552 -27.06 -9.73 -30.28
C ARG A 552 -25.80 -9.61 -31.13
N SER A 553 -24.90 -10.57 -30.97
CA SER A 553 -23.70 -10.72 -31.79
C SER A 553 -24.03 -11.02 -33.26
N GLY A 554 -23.37 -10.36 -34.21
CA GLY A 554 -23.47 -10.68 -35.64
C GLY A 554 -22.66 -11.91 -36.05
N GLU A 555 -22.82 -12.36 -37.30
CA GLU A 555 -22.11 -13.53 -37.83
C GLU A 555 -20.60 -13.29 -38.06
N LYS A 556 -20.21 -12.03 -38.31
CA LYS A 556 -18.81 -11.64 -38.55
C LYS A 556 -18.33 -10.68 -37.46
N PRO A 557 -17.02 -10.67 -37.13
CA PRO A 557 -16.45 -9.65 -36.26
C PRO A 557 -16.73 -8.24 -36.78
N GLY A 558 -17.07 -7.32 -35.88
CA GLY A 558 -17.44 -5.93 -36.23
C GLY A 558 -18.89 -5.75 -36.68
N GLN A 559 -19.75 -6.76 -36.50
CA GLN A 559 -21.19 -6.69 -36.76
C GLN A 559 -22.00 -7.13 -35.53
N GLY A 560 -23.13 -6.48 -35.27
CA GLY A 560 -24.09 -6.92 -34.25
C GLY A 560 -25.34 -6.03 -34.19
N SER A 561 -26.28 -6.38 -33.31
CA SER A 561 -27.57 -5.69 -33.15
C SER A 561 -27.85 -5.33 -31.69
N ILE A 562 -28.48 -4.17 -31.47
CA ILE A 562 -29.04 -3.75 -30.18
C ILE A 562 -30.57 -3.77 -30.30
N LEU A 563 -31.25 -4.51 -29.43
CA LEU A 563 -32.71 -4.62 -29.40
C LEU A 563 -33.23 -3.83 -28.19
N VAL A 564 -34.13 -2.88 -28.45
CA VAL A 564 -34.75 -2.05 -27.40
C VAL A 564 -36.24 -2.36 -27.33
N HIS A 565 -36.68 -2.81 -26.17
CA HIS A 565 -38.07 -3.15 -25.86
C HIS A 565 -38.69 -2.05 -25.02
N SER A 566 -39.78 -1.44 -25.50
CA SER A 566 -40.69 -0.62 -24.71
C SER A 566 -42.01 -0.45 -25.47
N ARG A 567 -43.13 -0.39 -24.74
CA ARG A 567 -44.45 -0.03 -25.27
C ARG A 567 -44.54 1.47 -25.56
N GLN A 568 -43.71 2.29 -24.90
CA GLN A 568 -43.60 3.70 -25.22
C GLN A 568 -42.69 3.92 -26.42
N ARG A 569 -43.05 4.88 -27.28
CA ARG A 569 -42.25 5.25 -28.43
C ARG A 569 -41.07 6.09 -27.97
N CYS A 570 -39.90 5.47 -27.85
CA CYS A 570 -38.64 6.17 -27.64
C CYS A 570 -37.96 6.49 -28.99
N LEU A 571 -37.36 7.66 -29.11
CA LEU A 571 -36.37 7.92 -30.16
C LEU A 571 -35.05 7.27 -29.73
N LEU A 572 -34.41 6.55 -30.65
CA LEU A 572 -33.19 5.80 -30.39
C LEU A 572 -32.12 6.23 -31.39
N GLN A 573 -30.96 6.63 -30.89
CA GLN A 573 -29.83 7.06 -31.72
C GLN A 573 -28.53 6.50 -31.17
N ILE A 574 -27.62 6.13 -32.07
CA ILE A 574 -26.26 5.75 -31.71
C ILE A 574 -25.37 6.97 -31.94
N VAL A 575 -24.64 7.37 -30.91
CA VAL A 575 -23.77 8.56 -30.93
C VAL A 575 -22.36 8.14 -31.32
N ASP A 576 -22.15 7.72 -32.58
CA ASP A 576 -20.84 7.31 -33.10
C ASP A 576 -20.76 7.33 -34.64
N ASP A 577 -19.89 8.18 -35.20
CA ASP A 577 -19.69 8.33 -36.65
C ASP A 577 -18.85 7.18 -37.27
N SER A 578 -18.16 6.40 -36.44
CA SER A 578 -17.35 5.25 -36.87
C SER A 578 -18.19 4.01 -37.21
N LEU A 579 -19.48 4.04 -36.86
CA LEU A 579 -20.43 2.96 -37.08
C LEU A 579 -21.41 3.29 -38.22
N GLN A 580 -21.77 2.29 -39.01
CA GLN A 580 -22.97 2.34 -39.85
C GLN A 580 -24.12 1.71 -39.08
N VAL A 581 -25.25 2.43 -38.98
CA VAL A 581 -26.41 2.01 -38.18
C VAL A 581 -27.65 1.93 -39.05
N GLN A 582 -28.33 0.78 -39.01
CA GLN A 582 -29.62 0.56 -39.66
C GLN A 582 -30.69 0.22 -38.62
N GLN A 583 -31.78 0.98 -38.59
CA GLN A 583 -32.89 0.77 -37.67
C GLN A 583 -34.03 -0.02 -38.33
N VAL A 584 -34.48 -1.09 -37.68
CA VAL A 584 -35.58 -1.96 -38.12
C VAL A 584 -36.61 -2.06 -36.99
N LYS A 585 -37.89 -1.79 -37.28
CA LYS A 585 -38.98 -1.89 -36.30
C LYS A 585 -39.67 -3.23 -36.39
N HIS A 586 -39.84 -3.90 -35.25
CA HIS A 586 -40.55 -5.18 -35.12
C HIS A 586 -41.76 -5.00 -34.18
N GLU A 587 -42.65 -6.00 -34.12
CA GLU A 587 -43.69 -6.01 -33.08
C GLU A 587 -43.05 -6.17 -31.70
N GLY A 588 -43.21 -5.17 -30.85
CA GLY A 588 -42.75 -5.19 -29.45
C GLY A 588 -41.30 -4.76 -29.19
N HIS A 589 -40.48 -4.51 -30.22
CA HIS A 589 -39.11 -3.99 -30.06
C HIS A 589 -38.58 -3.28 -31.30
N THR A 590 -37.52 -2.50 -31.13
CA THR A 590 -36.76 -1.85 -32.21
C THR A 590 -35.34 -2.42 -32.26
N GLU A 591 -34.91 -2.87 -33.44
CA GLU A 591 -33.57 -3.42 -33.68
C GLU A 591 -32.67 -2.36 -34.34
N LEU A 592 -31.50 -2.11 -33.76
CA LEU A 592 -30.44 -1.25 -34.30
C LEU A 592 -29.28 -2.16 -34.75
N ARG A 593 -29.12 -2.36 -36.06
CA ARG A 593 -28.02 -3.13 -36.65
C ARG A 593 -26.80 -2.25 -36.83
N LEU A 594 -25.66 -2.69 -36.31
CA LEU A 594 -24.39 -1.97 -36.27
C LEU A 594 -23.35 -2.67 -37.15
N LEU A 595 -22.60 -1.88 -37.93
CA LEU A 595 -21.44 -2.32 -38.70
C LEU A 595 -20.28 -1.35 -38.46
N ALA A 596 -19.16 -1.86 -37.91
CA ALA A 596 -17.96 -1.06 -37.66
C ALA A 596 -17.13 -0.87 -38.93
N LYS A 597 -16.63 0.36 -39.17
CA LYS A 597 -15.75 0.69 -40.32
C LYS A 597 -14.28 0.25 -40.11
N GLY A 598 -13.91 -0.19 -38.91
CA GLY A 598 -12.55 -0.57 -38.51
C GLY A 598 -12.54 -1.45 -37.26
N PHE A 599 -11.51 -1.36 -36.40
CA PHE A 599 -11.51 -2.03 -35.10
C PHE A 599 -12.65 -1.45 -34.24
N PRO A 600 -13.59 -2.27 -33.75
CA PRO A 600 -14.76 -1.77 -33.02
C PRO A 600 -14.34 -1.14 -31.69
N LEU A 601 -15.02 -0.06 -31.30
CA LEU A 601 -14.86 0.53 -29.98
C LEU A 601 -15.33 -0.44 -28.88
N VAL A 602 -14.82 -0.24 -27.67
CA VAL A 602 -15.22 -1.00 -26.47
C VAL A 602 -16.71 -0.84 -26.21
N ARG A 603 -17.18 0.41 -26.22
CA ARG A 603 -18.53 0.82 -25.88
C ARG A 603 -19.12 1.66 -27.00
N VAL A 604 -20.42 1.53 -27.16
CA VAL A 604 -21.29 2.27 -28.06
C VAL A 604 -22.31 2.98 -27.19
N ARG A 605 -22.50 4.28 -27.43
CA ARG A 605 -23.46 5.07 -26.69
C ARG A 605 -24.81 5.07 -27.38
N LEU A 606 -25.81 4.49 -26.71
CA LEU A 606 -27.21 4.53 -27.10
C LEU A 606 -27.89 5.72 -26.41
N SER A 607 -28.27 6.72 -27.20
CA SER A 607 -29.12 7.82 -26.76
C SER A 607 -30.59 7.40 -26.86
N VAL A 608 -31.28 7.39 -25.72
CA VAL A 608 -32.69 7.05 -25.59
C VAL A 608 -33.46 8.31 -25.20
N THR A 609 -34.37 8.76 -26.05
CA THR A 609 -35.27 9.89 -25.76
C THR A 609 -36.70 9.38 -25.59
N PRO A 610 -37.18 9.13 -24.35
CA PRO A 610 -38.55 8.65 -24.11
C PRO A 610 -39.60 9.76 -24.27
N SER A 611 -39.20 11.01 -24.06
CA SER A 611 -40.03 12.21 -24.16
C SER A 611 -39.24 13.30 -24.86
N LEU A 612 -39.84 13.97 -25.86
CA LEU A 612 -39.21 15.09 -26.56
C LEU A 612 -39.12 16.36 -25.69
N MET A 613 -39.71 16.35 -24.50
CA MET A 613 -39.70 17.46 -23.55
C MET A 613 -38.53 17.40 -22.57
N ALA A 614 -37.70 16.35 -22.64
CA ALA A 614 -36.60 16.11 -21.72
C ALA A 614 -35.35 15.67 -22.48
N ASP A 615 -34.18 15.89 -21.86
CA ASP A 615 -32.91 15.42 -22.40
C ASP A 615 -32.89 13.88 -22.48
N PRO A 616 -32.16 13.32 -23.46
CA PRO A 616 -32.02 11.88 -23.58
C PRO A 616 -31.30 11.28 -22.36
N VAL A 617 -31.56 10.00 -22.13
CA VAL A 617 -30.74 9.16 -21.26
C VAL A 617 -29.73 8.46 -22.16
N GLU A 618 -28.44 8.67 -21.92
CA GLU A 618 -27.38 7.99 -22.63
C GLU A 618 -27.04 6.69 -21.90
N ILE A 619 -27.02 5.57 -22.62
CA ILE A 619 -26.67 4.26 -22.10
C ILE A 619 -25.41 3.79 -22.80
N ASP A 620 -24.34 3.54 -22.04
CA ASP A 620 -23.08 3.03 -22.57
C ASP A 620 -23.15 1.49 -22.61
N LEU A 621 -23.27 0.95 -23.83
CA LEU A 621 -23.40 -0.47 -24.08
C LEU A 621 -22.11 -1.02 -24.70
N PRO A 622 -21.67 -2.24 -24.38
CA PRO A 622 -20.55 -2.84 -25.11
C PRO A 622 -20.92 -3.10 -26.58
N PHE A 623 -19.97 -2.93 -27.50
CA PHE A 623 -20.23 -3.24 -28.91
C PHE A 623 -20.60 -4.73 -29.05
N PRO A 624 -21.74 -5.10 -29.65
CA PRO A 624 -22.22 -6.48 -29.71
C PRO A 624 -21.41 -7.32 -30.71
N ASN A 625 -20.15 -7.61 -30.39
CA ASN A 625 -19.24 -8.36 -31.25
C ASN A 625 -19.42 -9.89 -31.09
N SER A 626 -18.63 -10.66 -31.85
CA SER A 626 -18.39 -12.08 -31.62
C SER A 626 -16.90 -12.35 -31.37
N GLY A 627 -16.58 -13.29 -30.45
CA GLY A 627 -15.21 -13.67 -30.13
C GLY A 627 -14.59 -12.92 -28.94
N SER A 628 -13.29 -12.64 -28.99
CA SER A 628 -12.56 -11.92 -27.92
C SER A 628 -11.91 -10.63 -28.43
N LEU A 629 -12.02 -9.53 -27.68
CA LEU A 629 -11.35 -8.26 -27.96
C LEU A 629 -10.54 -7.79 -26.74
N ALA A 630 -9.33 -7.30 -26.95
CA ALA A 630 -8.51 -6.73 -25.88
C ALA A 630 -8.17 -5.27 -26.15
N PHE A 631 -8.25 -4.46 -25.10
CA PHE A 631 -8.04 -3.02 -25.13
C PHE A 631 -7.04 -2.59 -24.05
N ASP A 632 -6.28 -1.54 -24.35
CA ASP A 632 -5.43 -0.86 -23.38
C ASP A 632 -6.21 0.15 -22.50
N GLY A 633 -5.54 0.76 -21.52
CA GLY A 633 -6.15 1.76 -20.64
C GLY A 633 -6.66 3.03 -21.33
N THR A 634 -6.31 3.26 -22.59
CA THR A 634 -6.81 4.38 -23.40
C THR A 634 -7.99 4.00 -24.29
N GLY A 635 -8.44 2.74 -24.25
CA GLY A 635 -9.52 2.21 -25.07
C GLY A 635 -9.10 1.86 -26.50
N LYS A 636 -7.79 1.84 -26.81
CA LYS A 636 -7.25 1.38 -28.10
C LYS A 636 -6.98 -0.13 -28.06
N GLN A 637 -6.73 -0.72 -29.22
CA GLN A 637 -6.39 -2.15 -29.32
C GLN A 637 -5.12 -2.46 -28.53
N LEU A 638 -5.18 -3.49 -27.67
CA LEU A 638 -4.05 -3.91 -26.85
C LEU A 638 -2.88 -4.41 -27.73
N LYS A 639 -1.66 -3.92 -27.45
CA LYS A 639 -0.43 -4.37 -28.12
C LYS A 639 -0.14 -5.85 -27.80
N ARG A 640 0.54 -6.54 -28.72
CA ARG A 640 0.94 -7.96 -28.54
C ARG A 640 2.11 -8.13 -27.59
N ASP A 641 2.99 -7.15 -27.49
CA ASP A 641 4.08 -7.09 -26.52
C ASP A 641 3.77 -5.96 -25.53
N LEU A 642 3.75 -6.29 -24.24
CA LEU A 642 3.32 -5.43 -23.14
C LEU A 642 4.34 -5.51 -22.00
N SER A 643 4.40 -4.47 -21.18
CA SER A 643 5.01 -4.49 -19.86
C SER A 643 3.96 -4.74 -18.77
N VAL A 644 4.40 -5.05 -17.55
CA VAL A 644 3.49 -5.14 -16.38
C VAL A 644 2.76 -3.81 -16.13
N ASP A 645 3.38 -2.67 -16.45
CA ASP A 645 2.78 -1.35 -16.28
C ASP A 645 1.66 -1.09 -17.30
N ASP A 646 1.77 -1.66 -18.51
CA ASP A 646 0.73 -1.57 -19.56
C ASP A 646 -0.55 -2.34 -19.20
N LEU A 647 -0.54 -3.18 -18.16
CA LEU A 647 -1.73 -3.88 -17.69
C LEU A 647 -2.72 -2.93 -17.03
N LEU A 648 -2.27 -1.76 -16.55
CA LEU A 648 -3.13 -0.79 -15.90
C LEU A 648 -4.17 -0.27 -16.90
N GLY A 649 -5.45 -0.50 -16.57
CA GLY A 649 -6.58 -0.17 -17.43
C GLY A 649 -6.82 -1.13 -18.59
N ALA A 650 -5.97 -2.15 -18.80
CA ALA A 650 -6.14 -3.12 -19.88
C ALA A 650 -7.29 -4.10 -19.59
N ARG A 651 -8.16 -4.31 -20.58
CA ARG A 651 -9.41 -5.09 -20.46
C ARG A 651 -9.55 -6.08 -21.61
N LEU A 652 -10.03 -7.28 -21.30
CA LEU A 652 -10.40 -8.32 -22.26
C LEU A 652 -11.92 -8.53 -22.22
N TYR A 653 -12.58 -8.39 -23.36
CA TYR A 653 -14.01 -8.61 -23.53
C TYR A 653 -14.26 -9.91 -24.28
N LEU A 654 -15.07 -10.79 -23.68
CA LEU A 654 -15.46 -12.08 -24.25
C LEU A 654 -16.95 -12.05 -24.63
N PHE A 655 -17.24 -12.32 -25.89
CA PHE A 655 -18.58 -12.26 -26.45
C PHE A 655 -19.13 -13.66 -26.75
N GLY A 656 -20.30 -13.96 -26.20
CA GLY A 656 -21.05 -15.18 -26.52
C GLY A 656 -21.63 -15.16 -27.94
N ARG A 657 -22.03 -16.34 -28.45
CA ARG A 657 -22.85 -16.45 -29.66
C ARG A 657 -24.32 -16.17 -29.33
N ALA A 658 -25.05 -15.65 -30.31
CA ALA A 658 -26.49 -15.39 -30.19
C ALA A 658 -27.25 -16.64 -29.69
N GLY A 659 -27.85 -16.53 -28.50
CA GLY A 659 -28.67 -17.57 -27.88
C GLY A 659 -27.89 -18.78 -27.29
N ALA A 660 -26.55 -18.78 -27.31
CA ALA A 660 -25.77 -19.89 -26.81
C ALA A 660 -24.57 -19.44 -25.94
N PRO A 661 -24.52 -19.85 -24.65
CA PRO A 661 -23.38 -19.56 -23.79
C PRO A 661 -22.11 -20.17 -24.40
N THR A 662 -21.08 -19.35 -24.56
CA THR A 662 -19.82 -19.73 -25.22
C THR A 662 -18.71 -19.78 -24.20
N ARG A 663 -17.97 -20.90 -24.18
CA ARG A 663 -16.82 -21.09 -23.30
C ARG A 663 -15.55 -20.53 -23.93
N PHE A 664 -14.80 -19.79 -23.12
CA PHE A 664 -13.46 -19.28 -23.41
C PHE A 664 -12.51 -19.75 -22.32
N SER A 665 -11.27 -20.00 -22.70
CA SER A 665 -10.19 -20.35 -21.79
C SER A 665 -9.10 -19.29 -21.87
N LEU A 666 -8.64 -18.86 -20.71
CA LEU A 666 -7.53 -17.96 -20.53
C LEU A 666 -6.40 -18.72 -19.85
N GLU A 667 -5.20 -18.65 -20.40
CA GLU A 667 -4.04 -19.38 -19.90
C GLU A 667 -2.83 -18.44 -19.81
N LEU A 668 -2.22 -18.36 -18.64
CA LEU A 668 -0.92 -17.71 -18.43
C LEU A 668 0.14 -18.78 -18.29
N THR A 669 1.24 -18.67 -19.04
CA THR A 669 2.38 -19.57 -18.96
C THR A 669 3.70 -18.80 -18.97
N LEU A 670 4.72 -19.33 -18.30
CA LEU A 670 6.07 -18.79 -18.40
C LEU A 670 6.73 -19.30 -19.69
N ARG A 671 7.23 -18.38 -20.52
CA ARG A 671 7.93 -18.73 -21.75
C ARG A 671 9.36 -19.17 -21.44
N GLY A 672 9.68 -20.44 -21.67
CA GLY A 672 11.04 -20.96 -21.47
C GLY A 672 11.08 -22.48 -21.27
N SER A 673 12.26 -23.01 -20.96
CA SER A 673 12.45 -24.43 -20.64
C SER A 673 12.28 -24.76 -19.16
N ALA A 674 12.52 -23.80 -18.27
CA ALA A 674 12.29 -23.98 -16.84
C ALA A 674 10.81 -23.70 -16.49
N ALA A 675 10.20 -24.54 -15.66
CA ALA A 675 8.79 -24.46 -15.26
C ALA A 675 7.77 -24.51 -16.42
N ARG A 676 7.98 -25.38 -17.43
CA ARG A 676 7.07 -25.56 -18.58
C ARG A 676 5.61 -25.86 -18.21
N ASN A 677 5.39 -26.41 -17.02
CA ASN A 677 4.05 -26.80 -16.58
C ASN A 677 3.39 -25.73 -15.71
N ALA A 678 4.13 -24.71 -15.26
CA ALA A 678 3.60 -23.65 -14.42
C ALA A 678 2.65 -22.77 -15.24
N CYS A 679 1.36 -22.95 -14.98
CA CYS A 679 0.31 -22.21 -15.64
C CYS A 679 -0.76 -21.76 -14.65
N TYR A 680 -1.38 -20.63 -14.95
CA TYR A 680 -2.73 -20.34 -14.46
C TYR A 680 -3.70 -20.51 -15.60
N SER A 681 -4.82 -21.18 -15.33
CA SER A 681 -5.87 -21.38 -16.33
C SER A 681 -7.21 -21.06 -15.71
N TRP A 682 -7.99 -20.28 -16.45
CA TRP A 682 -9.36 -19.94 -16.11
C TRP A 682 -10.27 -20.28 -17.27
N THR A 683 -11.48 -20.73 -16.94
CA THR A 683 -12.53 -20.96 -17.93
C THR A 683 -13.69 -20.03 -17.64
N TYR A 684 -14.09 -19.28 -18.66
CA TYR A 684 -15.16 -18.31 -18.59
C TYR A 684 -16.28 -18.71 -19.54
N THR A 685 -17.51 -18.40 -19.15
CA THR A 685 -18.68 -18.62 -20.00
C THR A 685 -19.33 -17.27 -20.27
N ALA A 686 -19.25 -16.81 -21.52
CA ALA A 686 -19.92 -15.59 -21.98
C ALA A 686 -21.32 -15.95 -22.48
N ALA A 687 -22.34 -15.29 -21.94
CA ALA A 687 -23.74 -15.49 -22.31
C ALA A 687 -24.25 -14.28 -23.15
N GLU A 688 -25.41 -13.72 -22.81
CA GLU A 688 -25.99 -12.57 -23.52
C GLU A 688 -25.22 -11.27 -23.31
N LYS A 689 -24.73 -11.02 -22.09
CA LYS A 689 -23.84 -9.89 -21.78
C LYS A 689 -22.39 -10.31 -22.02
N PRO A 690 -21.55 -9.46 -22.63
CA PRO A 690 -20.14 -9.77 -22.77
C PRO A 690 -19.50 -9.80 -21.39
N LEU A 691 -18.59 -10.76 -21.21
CA LEU A 691 -17.83 -10.86 -19.98
C LEU A 691 -16.60 -9.97 -20.09
N GLU A 692 -16.45 -9.05 -19.14
CA GLU A 692 -15.27 -8.21 -19.00
C GLU A 692 -14.28 -8.85 -18.01
N ILE A 693 -13.02 -8.97 -18.44
CA ILE A 693 -11.91 -9.45 -17.63
C ILE A 693 -10.86 -8.34 -17.54
N SER A 694 -10.58 -7.89 -16.34
CA SER A 694 -9.49 -6.93 -16.08
C SER A 694 -8.15 -7.66 -16.07
N LEU A 695 -7.24 -7.26 -16.96
CA LEU A 695 -5.90 -7.84 -17.02
C LEU A 695 -5.00 -7.33 -15.89
N PHE A 696 -5.28 -6.13 -15.36
CA PHE A 696 -4.59 -5.61 -14.17
C PHE A 696 -4.81 -6.51 -12.93
N ASN A 697 -6.01 -7.07 -12.79
CA ASN A 697 -6.35 -7.89 -11.63
C ASN A 697 -5.75 -9.30 -11.66
N ILE A 698 -5.10 -9.68 -12.77
CA ILE A 698 -4.28 -10.90 -12.85
C ILE A 698 -2.77 -10.59 -12.80
N ARG A 699 -2.40 -9.34 -12.48
CA ARG A 699 -1.00 -8.89 -12.36
C ARG A 699 -0.22 -9.72 -11.36
N GLU A 700 -0.80 -10.08 -10.22
CA GLU A 700 -0.09 -10.88 -9.21
C GLU A 700 0.31 -12.25 -9.77
N GLN A 701 -0.57 -12.91 -10.52
CA GLN A 701 -0.29 -14.20 -11.16
C GLN A 701 0.80 -14.06 -12.24
N ILE A 702 0.82 -12.95 -12.96
CA ILE A 702 1.89 -12.64 -13.92
C ILE A 702 3.21 -12.43 -13.18
N VAL A 703 3.22 -11.65 -12.10
CA VAL A 703 4.42 -11.40 -11.29
C VAL A 703 4.93 -12.69 -10.63
N ASP A 704 4.03 -13.54 -10.14
CA ASP A 704 4.36 -14.85 -9.56
C ASP A 704 5.03 -15.75 -10.61
N LEU A 705 4.46 -15.85 -11.82
CA LEU A 705 5.10 -16.58 -12.94
C LEU A 705 6.47 -16.00 -13.32
N LEU A 706 6.59 -14.66 -13.39
CA LEU A 706 7.87 -13.96 -13.62
C LEU A 706 8.88 -14.12 -12.47
N SER A 707 8.48 -14.73 -11.34
CA SER A 707 9.36 -15.00 -10.20
C SER A 707 9.92 -16.42 -10.18
N LEU A 708 9.37 -17.34 -10.99
CA LEU A 708 9.71 -18.77 -10.95
C LEU A 708 11.09 -19.11 -11.49
N GLN A 709 11.66 -18.26 -12.35
CA GLN A 709 13.04 -18.43 -12.80
C GLN A 709 13.96 -17.38 -12.17
N SER A 710 15.24 -17.71 -12.10
CA SER A 710 16.29 -16.76 -11.76
C SER A 710 16.56 -15.85 -12.95
N GLY A 711 16.26 -14.57 -12.82
CA GLY A 711 16.54 -13.56 -13.85
C GLY A 711 15.42 -12.53 -14.01
N ILE A 712 15.72 -11.42 -14.67
CA ILE A 712 14.81 -10.28 -14.82
C ILE A 712 14.21 -10.17 -16.23
N ASP A 713 14.63 -11.04 -17.17
CA ASP A 713 14.30 -11.00 -18.60
C ASP A 713 13.23 -12.04 -18.99
N GLN A 714 12.44 -12.48 -18.01
CA GLN A 714 11.37 -13.45 -18.19
C GLN A 714 10.19 -12.86 -18.96
N VAL A 715 9.50 -13.72 -19.70
CA VAL A 715 8.31 -13.35 -20.47
C VAL A 715 7.17 -14.29 -20.13
N VAL A 716 6.03 -13.74 -19.71
CA VAL A 716 4.79 -14.50 -19.54
C VAL A 716 3.98 -14.40 -20.82
N GLU A 717 3.46 -15.53 -21.29
CA GLU A 717 2.54 -15.60 -22.41
C GLU A 717 1.11 -15.75 -21.88
N LEU A 718 0.25 -14.79 -22.24
CA LEU A 718 -1.19 -14.82 -22.03
C LEU A 718 -1.87 -15.29 -23.31
N ARG A 719 -2.49 -16.48 -23.26
CA ARG A 719 -3.29 -17.04 -24.35
C ARG A 719 -4.77 -16.97 -24.02
N VAL A 720 -5.55 -16.53 -24.99
CA VAL A 720 -7.01 -16.48 -24.93
C VAL A 720 -7.53 -17.31 -26.10
N PHE A 721 -8.21 -18.41 -25.80
CA PHE A 721 -8.73 -19.28 -26.83
C PHE A 721 -10.15 -19.75 -26.53
N GLY A 722 -10.93 -19.91 -27.60
CA GLY A 722 -12.34 -20.27 -27.51
C GLY A 722 -13.06 -19.86 -28.78
N ASN A 723 -14.09 -20.60 -29.15
CA ASN A 723 -14.90 -20.27 -30.33
C ASN A 723 -14.11 -20.18 -31.67
N GLY A 724 -13.01 -20.92 -31.81
CA GLY A 724 -12.16 -20.92 -33.02
C GLY A 724 -11.22 -19.71 -33.14
N GLN A 725 -11.14 -18.85 -32.13
CA GLN A 725 -10.14 -17.77 -32.03
C GLN A 725 -9.04 -18.17 -31.04
N ASP A 726 -7.80 -17.76 -31.34
CA ASP A 726 -6.62 -17.88 -30.46
C ASP A 726 -5.85 -16.55 -30.53
N ALA A 727 -5.68 -15.90 -29.39
CA ALA A 727 -4.94 -14.66 -29.24
C ALA A 727 -3.87 -14.83 -28.17
N SER A 728 -2.62 -14.49 -28.52
CA SER A 728 -1.49 -14.49 -27.59
C SER A 728 -0.98 -13.07 -27.34
N TYR A 729 -0.58 -12.79 -26.10
CA TYR A 729 0.06 -11.55 -25.65
C TYR A 729 1.30 -11.90 -24.83
N ARG A 730 2.38 -11.15 -25.01
CA ARG A 730 3.66 -11.32 -24.32
C ARG A 730 3.84 -10.21 -23.32
N ILE A 731 4.04 -10.57 -22.05
CA ILE A 731 4.12 -9.63 -20.94
C ILE A 731 5.52 -9.72 -20.32
N ARG A 732 6.25 -8.60 -20.34
CA ARG A 732 7.58 -8.44 -19.75
C ARG A 732 7.52 -7.62 -18.47
N ARG A 733 8.56 -7.70 -17.65
CA ARG A 733 8.66 -6.93 -16.40
C ARG A 733 8.84 -5.43 -16.61
N TYR A 734 9.62 -5.04 -17.62
CA TYR A 734 9.99 -3.65 -17.91
C TYR A 734 9.60 -3.25 -19.33
N SER A 735 9.36 -1.95 -19.54
CA SER A 735 9.01 -1.41 -20.85
C SER A 735 10.22 -1.28 -21.80
N THR A 736 11.40 -0.98 -21.25
CA THR A 736 12.63 -0.74 -22.04
C THR A 736 13.91 -1.17 -21.31
N GLU A 737 15.04 -1.05 -21.99
CA GLU A 737 16.39 -1.36 -21.50
C GLU A 737 17.32 -0.16 -21.68
N MET A 738 18.23 0.04 -20.71
CA MET A 738 19.29 1.03 -20.78
C MET A 738 20.59 0.38 -21.23
N GLN A 739 21.30 1.05 -22.14
CA GLN A 739 22.60 0.62 -22.66
C GLN A 739 23.67 1.62 -22.24
N LEU A 740 24.81 1.10 -21.79
CA LEU A 740 25.98 1.90 -21.44
C LEU A 740 26.92 1.99 -22.63
N ASP A 741 27.06 3.18 -23.20
CA ASP A 741 28.14 3.54 -24.11
C ASP A 741 29.39 3.86 -23.28
N ARG A 742 30.34 2.91 -23.25
CA ARG A 742 31.58 3.02 -22.49
C ARG A 742 32.55 4.04 -23.10
N ASP A 743 32.50 4.25 -24.41
CA ASP A 743 33.43 5.16 -25.09
C ASP A 743 33.05 6.61 -24.82
N ARG A 744 31.75 6.89 -24.71
CA ARG A 744 31.23 8.24 -24.42
C ARG A 744 30.87 8.46 -22.94
N GLN A 745 30.92 7.42 -22.10
CA GLN A 745 30.42 7.44 -20.72
C GLN A 745 28.95 7.91 -20.64
N MET A 746 28.12 7.40 -21.55
CA MET A 746 26.71 7.78 -21.65
C MET A 746 25.78 6.58 -21.52
N LEU A 747 24.59 6.84 -21.02
CA LEU A 747 23.47 5.92 -20.93
C LEU A 747 22.44 6.29 -22.00
N CYS A 748 22.04 5.32 -22.81
CA CYS A 748 21.05 5.48 -23.87
C CYS A 748 19.92 4.46 -23.67
N ALA A 749 18.66 4.83 -23.93
CA ALA A 749 17.57 3.85 -23.93
C ALA A 749 17.48 3.15 -25.29
N ALA A 750 17.42 1.83 -25.31
CA ALA A 750 17.52 1.03 -26.55
C ALA A 750 16.36 1.25 -27.54
N ASN A 751 15.18 1.67 -27.06
CA ASN A 751 13.92 1.72 -27.83
C ASN A 751 13.23 3.10 -27.81
N LEU A 752 13.94 4.19 -27.51
CA LEU A 752 13.38 5.54 -27.66
C LEU A 752 13.31 5.88 -29.16
N HIS A 753 12.12 5.77 -29.75
CA HIS A 753 11.86 6.28 -31.10
C HIS A 753 11.72 7.81 -31.07
N ASP A 754 12.11 8.48 -32.15
CA ASP A 754 11.81 9.91 -32.35
C ASP A 754 10.29 10.14 -32.22
N GLY A 755 9.89 10.94 -31.23
CA GLY A 755 8.48 11.23 -30.92
C GLY A 755 7.85 10.37 -29.82
N ALA A 756 8.63 9.69 -28.98
CA ALA A 756 8.10 9.07 -27.76
C ALA A 756 7.51 10.14 -26.80
N ASP A 757 6.26 9.94 -26.35
CA ASP A 757 5.56 10.86 -25.44
C ASP A 757 6.21 10.98 -24.05
N ALA A 758 7.09 10.04 -23.67
CA ALA A 758 7.74 10.00 -22.36
C ALA A 758 9.18 9.46 -22.44
N ILE A 759 10.08 10.07 -21.66
CA ILE A 759 11.50 9.74 -21.54
C ILE A 759 11.76 9.15 -20.15
N PRO A 760 12.59 8.10 -20.01
CA PRO A 760 12.93 7.54 -18.71
C PRO A 760 13.64 8.54 -17.80
N GLU A 761 13.44 8.43 -16.49
CA GLU A 761 14.16 9.21 -15.47
C GLU A 761 15.12 8.30 -14.69
N PRO A 762 16.38 8.10 -15.12
CA PRO A 762 17.32 7.23 -14.44
C PRO A 762 17.97 7.89 -13.20
N VAL A 763 18.21 7.09 -12.17
CA VAL A 763 18.95 7.45 -10.96
C VAL A 763 20.05 6.42 -10.66
N LEU A 764 21.17 6.87 -10.10
CA LEU A 764 22.29 6.01 -9.67
C LEU A 764 22.23 5.75 -8.17
N MET A 765 22.16 4.48 -7.79
CA MET A 765 22.20 4.01 -6.41
C MET A 765 23.53 3.31 -6.12
N LEU A 766 24.16 3.63 -4.98
CA LEU A 766 25.33 2.91 -4.49
C LEU A 766 24.89 1.62 -3.79
N LEU A 767 25.26 0.46 -4.34
CA LEU A 767 24.64 -0.82 -3.96
C LEU A 767 24.99 -1.27 -2.53
N HIS A 768 26.19 -0.96 -2.05
CA HIS A 768 26.64 -1.34 -0.71
C HIS A 768 26.21 -0.36 0.39
N ASP A 769 25.61 0.78 0.03
CA ASP A 769 25.15 1.80 0.97
C ASP A 769 23.79 2.37 0.54
N PRO A 770 22.69 1.63 0.77
CA PRO A 770 21.34 2.06 0.42
C PRO A 770 20.87 3.29 1.21
N MET A 771 21.59 3.68 2.26
CA MET A 771 21.31 4.91 3.01
C MET A 771 21.82 6.15 2.25
N ARG A 772 22.79 6.00 1.34
CA ARG A 772 23.24 7.08 0.45
C ARG A 772 22.15 7.42 -0.57
N SER A 773 21.97 8.70 -0.84
CA SER A 773 20.94 9.16 -1.79
C SER A 773 21.31 8.70 -3.18
N SER A 774 20.29 8.38 -3.97
CA SER A 774 20.47 8.18 -5.39
C SER A 774 20.84 9.50 -6.08
N ILE A 775 21.71 9.44 -7.08
CA ILE A 775 22.09 10.59 -7.90
C ILE A 775 21.20 10.60 -9.14
N ALA A 776 20.39 11.64 -9.33
CA ALA A 776 19.57 11.78 -10.53
C ALA A 776 20.44 12.07 -11.77
N LEU A 777 20.11 11.42 -12.89
CA LEU A 777 20.79 11.65 -14.16
C LEU A 777 19.91 12.56 -15.04
N SER A 778 20.50 13.66 -15.50
CA SER A 778 19.83 14.59 -16.40
C SER A 778 19.99 14.16 -17.85
N SER A 779 18.90 14.18 -18.62
CA SER A 779 18.98 13.93 -20.06
C SER A 779 19.62 15.12 -20.78
N ARG A 780 20.47 14.84 -21.77
CA ARG A 780 20.99 15.85 -22.69
C ARG A 780 19.83 16.46 -23.47
N THR A 781 19.92 17.76 -23.73
CA THR A 781 18.94 18.47 -24.55
C THR A 781 19.52 18.81 -25.92
N SER A 782 18.70 18.68 -26.96
CA SER A 782 18.96 19.19 -28.31
C SER A 782 17.85 20.18 -28.64
N GLU A 783 18.21 21.43 -28.98
CA GLU A 783 17.25 22.53 -29.19
C GLU A 783 16.24 22.73 -28.04
N GLY A 784 16.63 22.38 -26.81
CA GLY A 784 15.77 22.48 -25.62
C GLY A 784 14.86 21.27 -25.38
N VAL A 785 14.87 20.26 -26.25
CA VAL A 785 14.12 19.01 -26.10
C VAL A 785 15.04 17.92 -25.54
N PRO A 786 14.65 17.17 -24.48
CA PRO A 786 15.47 16.09 -23.96
C PRO A 786 15.58 14.94 -24.98
N THR A 787 16.79 14.43 -25.15
CA THR A 787 17.15 13.44 -26.19
C THR A 787 17.00 11.99 -25.76
N GLY A 788 16.93 11.73 -24.44
CA GLY A 788 16.97 10.38 -23.89
C GLY A 788 18.38 9.81 -23.69
N ASP A 789 19.42 10.59 -23.96
CA ASP A 789 20.82 10.28 -23.62
C ASP A 789 21.18 10.92 -22.26
N PHE A 790 21.90 10.20 -21.41
CA PHE A 790 22.26 10.63 -20.06
C PHE A 790 23.77 10.52 -19.82
N GLU A 791 24.38 11.58 -19.29
CA GLU A 791 25.80 11.57 -18.92
C GLU A 791 26.04 10.93 -17.55
N LEU A 792 27.09 10.12 -17.43
CA LEU A 792 27.50 9.59 -16.14
C LEU A 792 28.32 10.61 -15.34
N PRO A 793 28.04 10.81 -14.03
CA PRO A 793 28.82 11.69 -13.18
C PRO A 793 30.16 11.07 -12.81
N ILE A 794 31.17 11.93 -12.59
CA ILE A 794 32.55 11.54 -12.19
C ILE A 794 32.57 10.64 -10.94
N ALA A 795 31.56 10.73 -10.07
CA ALA A 795 31.41 9.86 -8.90
C ALA A 795 31.44 8.35 -9.23
N VAL A 796 30.99 7.96 -10.43
CA VAL A 796 31.00 6.57 -10.90
C VAL A 796 32.42 6.05 -11.10
N GLU A 797 33.37 6.89 -11.51
CA GLU A 797 34.77 6.50 -11.67
C GLU A 797 35.49 6.30 -10.33
N ARG A 798 35.03 6.99 -9.28
CA ARG A 798 35.66 6.99 -7.95
C ARG A 798 35.17 5.87 -7.03
N ASP A 799 33.86 5.66 -7.00
CA ASP A 799 33.20 4.74 -6.07
C ASP A 799 32.49 3.61 -6.83
N GLY A 800 31.99 2.59 -6.12
CA GLY A 800 31.14 1.53 -6.68
C GLY A 800 30.95 0.36 -5.69
N PRO A 801 30.18 -0.67 -6.04
CA PRO A 801 29.41 -0.82 -7.28
C PRO A 801 28.09 -0.04 -7.29
N TRP A 802 27.63 0.34 -8.47
CA TRP A 802 26.42 1.14 -8.71
C TRP A 802 25.31 0.36 -9.43
N LEU A 803 24.06 0.76 -9.20
CA LEU A 803 22.90 0.39 -10.00
C LEU A 803 22.25 1.63 -10.61
N VAL A 804 21.95 1.58 -11.91
CA VAL A 804 21.08 2.53 -12.60
C VAL A 804 19.65 2.00 -12.48
N LEU A 805 18.75 2.82 -11.93
CA LEU A 805 17.38 2.46 -11.59
C LEU A 805 16.41 3.50 -12.16
N PRO A 806 15.18 3.13 -12.53
CA PRO A 806 14.15 4.12 -12.81
C PRO A 806 13.79 4.86 -11.52
N LYS A 807 13.60 6.17 -11.58
CA LYS A 807 13.13 6.97 -10.44
C LYS A 807 11.74 6.50 -10.00
N SER A 808 11.47 6.55 -8.71
CA SER A 808 10.13 6.25 -8.16
C SER A 808 9.08 7.15 -8.82
N GLY A 809 8.03 6.54 -9.38
CA GLY A 809 6.95 7.26 -10.07
C GLY A 809 7.24 7.68 -11.51
N SER A 810 8.40 7.29 -12.08
CA SER A 810 8.68 7.51 -13.50
C SER A 810 7.66 6.79 -14.38
N SER A 811 7.22 7.44 -15.47
CA SER A 811 6.24 6.88 -16.41
C SER A 811 6.80 5.76 -17.29
N VAL A 812 8.13 5.65 -17.39
CA VAL A 812 8.82 4.65 -18.20
C VAL A 812 9.69 3.79 -17.29
N SER A 813 9.28 2.54 -17.08
CA SER A 813 10.08 1.56 -16.34
C SER A 813 11.14 0.93 -17.24
N PHE A 814 12.35 0.76 -16.72
CA PHE A 814 13.43 0.09 -17.45
C PHE A 814 14.17 -0.92 -16.60
N ARG A 815 14.81 -1.86 -17.28
CA ARG A 815 15.63 -2.91 -16.66
C ARG A 815 16.81 -2.31 -15.88
N PRO A 816 16.93 -2.57 -14.57
CA PRO A 816 18.08 -2.13 -13.78
C PRO A 816 19.42 -2.53 -14.41
N LEU A 817 20.35 -1.58 -14.46
CA LEU A 817 21.67 -1.79 -15.06
C LEU A 817 22.77 -1.68 -14.00
N PHE A 818 23.62 -2.70 -13.93
CA PHE A 818 24.79 -2.71 -13.05
C PHE A 818 25.97 -1.98 -13.69
N ILE A 819 26.61 -1.11 -12.92
CA ILE A 819 27.85 -0.42 -13.30
C ILE A 819 28.88 -0.64 -12.20
N ALA A 820 29.99 -1.31 -12.53
CA ALA A 820 31.06 -1.56 -11.56
C ALA A 820 31.66 -0.25 -11.01
N GLY A 821 31.85 0.76 -11.88
CA GLY A 821 32.47 2.03 -11.50
C GLY A 821 33.94 1.84 -11.08
N GLY A 822 34.38 2.63 -10.10
CA GLY A 822 35.71 2.52 -9.47
C GLY A 822 35.88 1.34 -8.51
N TRP A 823 34.88 0.45 -8.41
CA TRP A 823 34.91 -0.68 -7.48
C TRP A 823 36.05 -1.66 -7.78
N GLN A 824 36.83 -1.99 -6.74
CA GLN A 824 37.80 -3.07 -6.74
C GLN A 824 37.35 -4.13 -5.73
N SER A 825 37.29 -5.39 -6.16
CA SER A 825 36.90 -6.50 -5.29
C SER A 825 37.86 -6.59 -4.10
N LEU A 826 37.32 -6.50 -2.88
CA LEU A 826 38.09 -6.68 -1.67
C LEU A 826 38.44 -8.16 -1.53
N ALA A 827 39.72 -8.48 -1.34
CA ALA A 827 40.10 -9.83 -0.90
C ALA A 827 39.33 -10.15 0.40
N PRO A 828 38.88 -11.40 0.64
CA PRO A 828 38.24 -11.80 1.89
C PRO A 828 39.27 -11.82 3.03
N SER A 829 39.80 -10.66 3.39
CA SER A 829 40.66 -10.44 4.54
C SER A 829 39.81 -9.86 5.67
N ASP A 830 39.75 -10.62 6.77
CA ASP A 830 38.93 -10.48 7.97
C ASP A 830 37.40 -10.64 7.79
N GLY A 831 36.80 -11.40 8.69
CA GLY A 831 35.41 -11.90 8.62
C GLY A 831 34.37 -10.85 8.20
N ILE A 832 33.45 -11.28 7.34
CA ILE A 832 32.34 -10.45 6.86
C ILE A 832 31.31 -10.33 8.00
N GLN A 833 31.23 -9.15 8.61
CA GLN A 833 30.36 -8.88 9.77
C GLN A 833 29.21 -7.91 9.46
N SER A 834 29.14 -7.35 8.25
CA SER A 834 28.10 -6.39 7.86
C SER A 834 27.58 -6.66 6.45
N LEU A 835 26.32 -6.28 6.19
CA LEU A 835 25.71 -6.46 4.86
C LEU A 835 26.41 -5.58 3.80
N GLN A 836 26.92 -4.40 4.17
CA GLN A 836 27.70 -3.54 3.30
C GLN A 836 28.96 -4.25 2.78
N LYS A 837 29.71 -4.90 3.68
CA LYS A 837 30.90 -5.67 3.29
C LYS A 837 30.52 -6.94 2.52
N ALA A 838 29.39 -7.56 2.86
CA ALA A 838 28.87 -8.72 2.13
C ALA A 838 28.55 -8.37 0.67
N VAL A 839 27.95 -7.19 0.40
CA VAL A 839 27.71 -6.69 -0.97
C VAL A 839 29.03 -6.48 -1.71
N LEU A 840 30.03 -5.84 -1.08
CA LEU A 840 31.32 -5.55 -1.72
C LEU A 840 32.17 -6.80 -2.03
N THR A 841 31.88 -7.91 -1.36
CA THR A 841 32.58 -9.20 -1.51
C THR A 841 31.71 -10.26 -2.19
N PHE A 842 30.50 -9.88 -2.62
CA PHE A 842 29.57 -10.81 -3.25
C PHE A 842 30.10 -11.24 -4.61
N ASP A 843 30.17 -12.56 -4.80
CA ASP A 843 30.48 -13.18 -6.08
C ASP A 843 29.35 -14.14 -6.46
N HIS A 844 28.68 -13.84 -7.58
CA HIS A 844 27.62 -14.65 -8.15
C HIS A 844 28.05 -16.09 -8.52
N ALA A 845 29.34 -16.32 -8.76
CA ALA A 845 29.88 -17.64 -9.10
C ALA A 845 30.25 -18.48 -7.86
N SER A 846 30.32 -17.86 -6.68
CA SER A 846 30.67 -18.55 -5.45
C SER A 846 29.52 -19.45 -4.96
N PRO A 847 29.79 -20.70 -4.53
CA PRO A 847 28.76 -21.59 -3.98
C PRO A 847 28.29 -21.15 -2.58
N VAL A 848 29.12 -20.39 -1.86
CA VAL A 848 28.78 -19.84 -0.53
C VAL A 848 28.57 -18.34 -0.67
N SER A 849 27.37 -17.91 -0.28
CA SER A 849 27.00 -16.50 -0.30
C SER A 849 27.76 -15.72 0.78
N SER A 850 28.31 -14.56 0.42
CA SER A 850 28.93 -13.62 1.36
C SER A 850 27.96 -13.12 2.43
N PHE A 851 26.64 -13.24 2.19
CA PHE A 851 25.60 -12.83 3.12
C PHE A 851 25.38 -13.82 4.28
N THR A 852 25.65 -15.12 4.10
CA THR A 852 25.36 -16.17 5.09
C THR A 852 25.90 -15.88 6.50
N PRO A 853 27.21 -15.60 6.71
CA PRO A 853 27.72 -15.35 8.06
C PRO A 853 27.09 -14.14 8.74
N VAL A 854 26.69 -13.13 7.96
CA VAL A 854 26.01 -11.94 8.48
C VAL A 854 24.56 -12.27 8.87
N LEU A 855 23.86 -13.06 8.05
CA LEU A 855 22.49 -13.50 8.34
C LEU A 855 22.41 -14.41 9.58
N ASP A 856 23.40 -15.27 9.80
CA ASP A 856 23.54 -16.06 11.02
C ASP A 856 23.63 -15.16 12.27
N ALA A 857 24.47 -14.12 12.21
CA ALA A 857 24.59 -13.15 13.29
C ALA A 857 23.29 -12.35 13.50
N MET A 858 22.63 -11.93 12.41
CA MET A 858 21.35 -11.22 12.44
C MET A 858 20.22 -12.04 13.06
N ALA A 859 20.18 -13.36 12.81
CA ALA A 859 19.15 -14.25 13.35
C ALA A 859 19.22 -14.41 14.88
N VAL A 860 20.39 -14.18 15.47
CA VAL A 860 20.60 -14.25 16.93
C VAL A 860 20.54 -12.86 17.57
N ASN A 861 20.92 -11.81 16.85
CA ASN A 861 21.02 -10.44 17.35
C ASN A 861 19.98 -9.48 16.71
N PRO A 862 18.87 -9.16 17.42
CA PRO A 862 17.89 -8.17 16.96
C PRO A 862 18.42 -6.73 16.79
N MET A 863 19.60 -6.43 17.33
CA MET A 863 20.30 -5.13 17.24
C MET A 863 21.33 -5.06 16.11
N HIS A 864 21.48 -6.12 15.32
CA HIS A 864 22.44 -6.12 14.22
C HIS A 864 22.14 -5.00 13.21
N SER A 865 23.16 -4.23 12.81
CA SER A 865 23.03 -3.08 11.90
C SER A 865 22.46 -3.45 10.52
N GLY A 866 22.62 -4.72 10.12
CA GLY A 866 22.01 -5.28 8.91
C GLY A 866 20.48 -5.12 8.85
N TRP A 867 19.76 -5.04 9.98
CA TRP A 867 18.32 -4.75 9.97
C TRP A 867 18.00 -3.32 9.50
N GLN A 868 18.86 -2.36 9.84
CA GLN A 868 18.74 -0.98 9.36
C GLN A 868 19.04 -0.90 7.86
N PHE A 869 20.04 -1.65 7.39
CA PHE A 869 20.35 -1.77 5.97
C PHE A 869 19.14 -2.27 5.17
N LEU A 870 18.48 -3.35 5.64
CA LEU A 870 17.29 -3.90 4.98
C LEU A 870 16.09 -2.94 5.02
N ARG A 871 15.87 -2.22 6.14
CA ARG A 871 14.82 -1.20 6.22
C ARG A 871 15.07 -0.04 5.26
N ALA A 872 16.29 0.50 5.23
CA ALA A 872 16.66 1.58 4.30
C ALA A 872 16.48 1.15 2.83
N LEU A 873 16.87 -0.08 2.50
CA LEU A 873 16.67 -0.65 1.17
C LEU A 873 15.18 -0.76 0.80
N TYR A 874 14.35 -1.23 1.74
CA TYR A 874 12.91 -1.37 1.54
C TYR A 874 12.19 -0.02 1.43
N GLU A 875 12.53 0.95 2.29
CA GLU A 875 11.89 2.27 2.32
C GLU A 875 12.30 3.15 1.13
N GLY A 876 13.57 3.11 0.72
CA GLY A 876 14.11 3.93 -0.37
C GLY A 876 13.91 3.33 -1.77
N TYR A 877 13.98 2.00 -1.89
CA TYR A 877 14.00 1.30 -3.19
C TYR A 877 12.96 0.17 -3.30
N GLY A 878 12.04 0.10 -2.35
CA GLY A 878 10.95 -0.88 -2.36
C GLY A 878 9.96 -0.70 -3.50
N TYR A 879 9.96 0.38 -4.28
CA TYR A 879 9.11 0.45 -5.48
C TYR A 879 9.60 -0.50 -6.61
N LEU A 880 10.84 -0.99 -6.52
CA LEU A 880 11.41 -2.00 -7.42
C LEU A 880 11.17 -3.41 -6.89
N PRO A 881 11.16 -4.45 -7.75
CA PRO A 881 11.12 -5.82 -7.28
C PRO A 881 12.25 -6.14 -6.31
N LEU A 882 11.93 -6.78 -5.19
CA LEU A 882 12.89 -7.19 -4.16
C LEU A 882 13.97 -8.13 -4.71
N ALA A 883 13.61 -8.97 -5.69
CA ALA A 883 14.55 -9.86 -6.38
C ALA A 883 15.66 -9.13 -7.17
N THR A 884 15.53 -7.80 -7.37
CA THR A 884 16.60 -6.94 -7.91
C THR A 884 17.84 -6.97 -7.01
N PHE A 885 17.65 -7.10 -5.69
CA PHE A 885 18.74 -7.11 -4.71
C PHE A 885 18.96 -8.52 -4.15
N GLU A 886 20.17 -9.05 -4.32
CA GLU A 886 20.52 -10.41 -3.91
C GLU A 886 20.38 -10.66 -2.41
N VAL A 887 20.53 -9.61 -1.59
CA VAL A 887 20.38 -9.69 -0.14
C VAL A 887 18.99 -10.20 0.29
N TRP A 888 17.93 -9.88 -0.46
CA TRP A 888 16.58 -10.38 -0.17
C TRP A 888 16.45 -11.86 -0.50
N LYS A 889 17.06 -12.34 -1.59
CA LYS A 889 17.12 -13.77 -1.92
C LYS A 889 17.86 -14.55 -0.83
N ALA A 890 19.01 -14.02 -0.39
CA ALA A 890 19.78 -14.61 0.69
C ALA A 890 18.99 -14.66 2.01
N LEU A 891 18.25 -13.60 2.35
CA LEU A 891 17.39 -13.56 3.54
C LEU A 891 16.28 -14.62 3.48
N VAL A 892 15.58 -14.73 2.35
CA VAL A 892 14.49 -15.69 2.14
C VAL A 892 15.00 -17.13 2.19
N GLY A 893 16.20 -17.39 1.66
CA GLY A 893 16.87 -18.69 1.76
C GLY A 893 17.37 -19.04 3.17
N HIS A 894 17.33 -18.10 4.13
CA HIS A 894 17.89 -18.27 5.47
C HIS A 894 16.79 -18.27 6.56
N THR A 895 16.19 -19.44 6.80
CA THR A 895 15.02 -19.65 7.67
C THR A 895 15.05 -18.92 9.01
N ARG A 896 16.16 -18.96 9.74
CA ARG A 896 16.28 -18.32 11.06
C ARG A 896 16.30 -16.79 10.99
N ALA A 897 16.91 -16.26 9.94
CA ALA A 897 16.97 -14.83 9.71
C ALA A 897 15.61 -14.33 9.21
N LEU A 898 14.96 -15.09 8.32
CA LEU A 898 13.58 -14.83 7.90
C LEU A 898 12.61 -14.81 9.08
N ALA A 899 12.71 -15.76 10.03
CA ALA A 899 11.90 -15.78 11.24
C ALA A 899 12.11 -14.53 12.11
N MET A 900 13.35 -14.05 12.28
CA MET A 900 13.62 -12.79 12.98
C MET A 900 13.12 -11.57 12.19
N ALA A 901 13.20 -11.61 10.85
CA ALA A 901 12.71 -10.54 9.97
C ALA A 901 11.21 -10.28 10.16
N LEU A 902 10.40 -11.32 10.44
CA LEU A 902 8.98 -11.16 10.77
C LEU A 902 8.76 -10.16 11.91
N PHE A 903 9.57 -10.22 12.98
CA PHE A 903 9.48 -9.30 14.10
C PHE A 903 10.08 -7.93 13.77
N LYS A 904 11.20 -7.91 13.03
CA LYS A 904 11.87 -6.67 12.63
C LYS A 904 11.09 -5.84 11.62
N PHE A 905 10.19 -6.43 10.85
CA PHE A 905 9.21 -5.78 9.96
C PHE A 905 7.78 -5.87 10.53
N GLU A 906 7.64 -6.11 11.83
CA GLU A 906 6.40 -5.95 12.59
C GLU A 906 5.20 -6.78 12.08
N MET A 907 5.48 -7.85 11.35
CA MET A 907 4.52 -8.72 10.67
C MET A 907 3.48 -7.92 9.86
N GLU A 908 3.92 -6.87 9.17
CA GLU A 908 3.05 -6.04 8.35
C GLU A 908 2.52 -6.79 7.13
N ALA A 909 1.20 -6.80 6.92
CA ALA A 909 0.55 -7.54 5.84
C ALA A 909 1.08 -7.18 4.43
N LYS A 910 1.38 -5.89 4.20
CA LYS A 910 1.96 -5.41 2.92
C LYS A 910 3.32 -6.04 2.63
N PHE A 911 4.20 -6.06 3.64
CA PHE A 911 5.53 -6.65 3.51
C PHE A 911 5.47 -8.17 3.30
N LEU A 912 4.63 -8.85 4.09
CA LEU A 912 4.47 -10.30 4.03
C LEU A 912 3.89 -10.78 2.69
N GLY A 913 2.80 -10.16 2.24
CA GLY A 913 2.16 -10.49 0.97
C GLY A 913 3.11 -10.27 -0.21
N ARG A 914 3.97 -9.25 -0.11
CA ARG A 914 4.98 -8.97 -1.12
C ARG A 914 6.10 -10.00 -1.17
N LEU A 915 6.63 -10.43 -0.02
CA LEU A 915 7.63 -11.50 0.02
C LEU A 915 7.11 -12.79 -0.62
N GLU A 916 5.85 -13.13 -0.37
CA GLU A 916 5.22 -14.29 -1.00
C GLU A 916 5.02 -14.10 -2.51
N ALA A 917 4.60 -12.93 -2.97
CA ALA A 917 4.37 -12.66 -4.39
C ALA A 917 5.66 -12.65 -5.23
N GLU A 918 6.80 -12.28 -4.63
CA GLU A 918 8.07 -12.11 -5.36
C GLU A 918 9.09 -13.24 -5.15
N PHE A 919 8.91 -14.10 -4.15
CA PHE A 919 9.81 -15.21 -3.85
C PHE A 919 9.03 -16.51 -3.63
N PRO A 920 9.65 -17.69 -3.86
CA PRO A 920 9.02 -18.99 -3.65
C PRO A 920 8.97 -19.33 -2.14
N ILE A 921 8.10 -18.64 -1.40
CA ILE A 921 7.84 -18.85 0.02
C ILE A 921 6.51 -19.58 0.19
N PHE A 922 6.52 -20.67 0.94
CA PHE A 922 5.30 -21.29 1.44
C PHE A 922 5.31 -21.18 2.97
N TRP A 923 4.56 -20.21 3.50
CA TRP A 923 4.61 -19.87 4.93
C TRP A 923 4.27 -21.06 5.82
N GLU A 924 3.39 -21.95 5.35
CA GLU A 924 2.98 -23.15 6.06
C GLU A 924 4.06 -24.25 6.12
N PHE A 925 5.22 -24.03 5.51
CA PHE A 925 6.43 -24.84 5.75
C PHE A 925 7.43 -24.19 6.70
N LEU A 926 7.23 -22.92 7.09
CA LEU A 926 8.13 -22.23 8.00
C LEU A 926 8.08 -22.93 9.38
N PRO A 927 9.22 -23.43 9.90
CA PRO A 927 9.21 -24.17 11.16
C PRO A 927 8.67 -23.34 12.32
N ILE A 928 7.62 -23.84 12.98
CA ILE A 928 6.95 -23.13 14.07
C ILE A 928 7.91 -22.87 15.25
N ALA A 929 8.88 -23.78 15.44
CA ALA A 929 9.93 -23.66 16.45
C ALA A 929 10.85 -22.45 16.20
N GLU A 930 11.17 -22.13 14.95
CA GLU A 930 12.02 -20.99 14.61
C GLU A 930 11.29 -19.67 14.81
N ILE A 931 9.97 -19.61 14.52
CA ILE A 931 9.12 -18.45 14.84
C ILE A 931 9.08 -18.23 16.36
N HIS A 932 8.87 -19.30 17.13
CA HIS A 932 8.82 -19.24 18.58
C HIS A 932 10.18 -18.86 19.20
N LEU A 933 11.29 -19.36 18.65
CA LEU A 933 12.64 -19.00 19.08
C LEU A 933 12.96 -17.53 18.77
N ALA A 934 12.60 -17.04 17.57
CA ALA A 934 12.75 -15.65 17.21
C ALA A 934 11.93 -14.74 18.14
N ALA A 935 10.69 -15.14 18.47
CA ALA A 935 9.85 -14.43 19.44
C ALA A 935 10.52 -14.34 20.82
N LYS A 936 11.07 -15.45 21.33
CA LYS A 936 11.79 -15.49 22.61
C LYS A 936 13.03 -14.59 22.61
N ARG A 937 13.82 -14.62 21.55
CA ARG A 937 15.00 -13.76 21.40
C ARG A 937 14.62 -12.29 21.34
N PHE A 938 13.56 -11.97 20.60
CA PHE A 938 13.04 -10.61 20.52
C PHE A 938 12.46 -10.12 21.86
N ALA A 939 11.74 -10.98 22.59
CA ALA A 939 11.26 -10.71 23.95
C ALA A 939 12.42 -10.44 24.91
N ALA A 940 13.44 -11.30 24.93
CA ALA A 940 14.62 -11.13 25.77
C ALA A 940 15.35 -9.82 25.44
N PHE A 941 15.44 -9.47 24.16
CA PHE A 941 15.98 -8.19 23.73
C PHE A 941 15.18 -7.01 24.30
N LEU A 942 13.85 -7.01 24.19
CA LEU A 942 13.00 -5.95 24.73
C LEU A 942 13.12 -5.84 26.26
N LYS A 943 13.26 -6.97 26.95
CA LYS A 943 13.49 -7.02 28.40
C LYS A 943 14.81 -6.35 28.79
N VAL A 944 15.90 -6.63 28.06
CA VAL A 944 17.20 -5.94 28.25
C VAL A 944 17.09 -4.44 28.00
N LYS A 945 16.22 -4.03 27.07
CA LYS A 945 15.91 -2.62 26.80
C LYS A 945 15.01 -1.96 27.86
N GLY A 946 14.57 -2.69 28.88
CA GLY A 946 13.80 -2.16 30.00
C GLY A 946 12.29 -2.15 29.79
N VAL A 947 11.76 -2.89 28.81
CA VAL A 947 10.32 -3.05 28.60
C VAL A 947 9.77 -4.06 29.63
N ALA A 948 8.63 -3.74 30.25
CA ALA A 948 7.94 -4.61 31.21
C ALA A 948 7.40 -5.89 30.53
N GLU A 949 7.35 -7.00 31.27
CA GLU A 949 6.97 -8.31 30.70
C GLU A 949 5.55 -8.30 30.12
N GLU A 950 4.60 -7.64 30.78
CA GLU A 950 3.21 -7.55 30.31
C GLU A 950 3.12 -6.80 28.97
N ALA A 951 3.98 -5.81 28.76
CA ALA A 951 4.04 -5.04 27.52
C ALA A 951 4.68 -5.85 26.39
N ILE A 952 5.71 -6.63 26.70
CA ILE A 952 6.36 -7.55 25.75
C ILE A 952 5.34 -8.57 25.25
N ASP A 953 4.60 -9.21 26.17
CA ASP A 953 3.59 -10.20 25.83
C ASP A 953 2.46 -9.61 24.98
N ALA A 954 2.00 -8.40 25.32
CA ALA A 954 1.00 -7.70 24.53
C ALA A 954 1.50 -7.33 23.12
N LEU A 955 2.76 -6.90 22.99
CA LEU A 955 3.38 -6.53 21.72
C LEU A 955 3.54 -7.75 20.80
N ILE A 956 4.13 -8.83 21.33
CA ILE A 956 4.33 -10.08 20.59
C ILE A 956 2.98 -10.70 20.21
N GLY A 957 2.00 -10.67 21.12
CA GLY A 957 0.63 -11.12 20.83
C GLY A 957 -0.02 -10.34 19.68
N ARG A 958 0.18 -9.02 19.62
CA ARG A 958 -0.29 -8.19 18.48
C ARG A 958 0.39 -8.58 17.17
N MET A 959 1.70 -8.86 17.18
CA MET A 959 2.42 -9.31 15.98
C MET A 959 1.86 -10.64 15.47
N PHE A 960 1.64 -11.62 16.36
CA PHE A 960 1.01 -12.89 15.96
C PHE A 960 -0.42 -12.71 15.43
N SER A 961 -1.19 -11.77 15.97
CA SER A 961 -2.51 -11.42 15.43
C SER A 961 -2.41 -10.98 13.97
N ARG A 962 -1.47 -10.07 13.64
CA ARG A 962 -1.25 -9.59 12.27
C ARG A 962 -0.82 -10.71 11.31
N LEU A 963 0.02 -11.64 11.80
CA LEU A 963 0.41 -12.81 11.02
C LEU A 963 -0.81 -13.66 10.64
N GLY A 964 -1.71 -13.93 11.59
CA GLY A 964 -2.93 -14.70 11.32
C GLY A 964 -3.99 -13.96 10.51
N GLU A 965 -4.03 -12.62 10.60
CA GLU A 965 -4.85 -11.78 9.73
C GLU A 965 -4.38 -11.83 8.27
N THR A 966 -3.07 -11.92 8.06
CA THR A 966 -2.48 -12.06 6.73
C THR A 966 -2.62 -13.48 6.21
N TYR A 967 -2.33 -14.47 7.06
CA TYR A 967 -2.28 -15.89 6.73
C TYR A 967 -3.17 -16.70 7.67
N PRO A 968 -4.36 -17.14 7.22
CA PRO A 968 -5.30 -17.90 8.04
C PRO A 968 -4.74 -19.21 8.61
N ALA A 969 -3.66 -19.77 8.04
CA ALA A 969 -2.94 -20.91 8.58
C ALA A 969 -2.38 -20.66 10.00
N TYR A 970 -2.06 -19.40 10.33
CA TYR A 970 -1.69 -18.93 11.68
C TYR A 970 -2.89 -18.37 12.43
N GLY A 971 -4.04 -19.05 12.34
CA GLY A 971 -5.28 -18.67 13.02
C GLY A 971 -5.17 -18.65 14.55
N GLN A 972 -6.29 -18.35 15.21
CA GLN A 972 -6.33 -18.05 16.65
C GLN A 972 -5.67 -19.13 17.53
N SER A 973 -5.83 -20.41 17.20
CA SER A 973 -5.27 -21.53 17.98
C SER A 973 -3.74 -21.59 17.88
N VAL A 974 -3.18 -21.32 16.70
CA VAL A 974 -1.72 -21.24 16.49
C VAL A 974 -1.14 -20.02 17.19
N GLN A 975 -1.82 -18.87 17.14
CA GLN A 975 -1.42 -17.66 17.87
C GLN A 975 -1.36 -17.90 19.37
N ARG A 976 -2.39 -18.54 19.93
CA ARG A 976 -2.42 -18.90 21.37
C ARG A 976 -1.25 -19.80 21.72
N PHE A 977 -0.98 -20.83 20.91
CA PHE A 977 0.17 -21.70 21.10
C PHE A 977 1.51 -20.93 21.09
N LEU A 978 1.72 -20.08 20.08
CA LEU A 978 2.93 -19.26 19.96
C LEU A 978 3.13 -18.30 21.15
N SER A 979 2.02 -17.80 21.72
CA SER A 979 2.02 -16.99 22.95
C SER A 979 2.08 -17.80 24.26
N GLY A 980 2.23 -19.12 24.22
CA GLY A 980 2.24 -19.95 25.43
C GLY A 980 0.90 -20.05 26.16
N LYS A 981 -0.21 -19.70 25.49
CA LYS A 981 -1.58 -19.76 26.03
C LYS A 981 -2.24 -21.10 25.69
N PRO A 982 -3.24 -21.54 26.47
CA PRO A 982 -3.96 -22.77 26.17
C PRO A 982 -4.69 -22.68 24.81
N VAL A 983 -4.48 -23.70 23.97
CA VAL A 983 -5.19 -23.86 22.69
C VAL A 983 -6.69 -24.08 22.91
N GLY A 984 -7.50 -23.70 21.93
CA GLY A 984 -8.95 -23.82 22.00
C GLY A 984 -9.46 -25.28 21.99
N PRO A 985 -10.74 -25.49 22.33
CA PRO A 985 -11.35 -26.82 22.43
C PRO A 985 -11.31 -27.60 21.10
N GLU A 986 -11.34 -26.90 19.96
CA GLU A 986 -11.28 -27.48 18.60
C GLU A 986 -10.02 -28.31 18.35
N ILE A 987 -8.89 -27.94 18.95
CA ILE A 987 -7.63 -28.68 18.82
C ILE A 987 -7.58 -29.89 19.77
N LYS A 988 -8.30 -29.81 20.90
CA LYS A 988 -8.37 -30.87 21.93
C LYS A 988 -9.31 -32.02 21.56
N VAL A 989 -9.99 -31.94 20.42
CA VAL A 989 -10.87 -33.00 19.92
C VAL A 989 -10.06 -34.29 19.72
N PRO A 990 -10.47 -35.43 20.32
CA PRO A 990 -9.78 -36.69 20.14
C PRO A 990 -9.68 -37.09 18.67
N LEU A 991 -8.54 -37.67 18.28
CA LEU A 991 -8.26 -38.07 16.89
C LEU A 991 -9.37 -38.94 16.28
N ALA A 992 -9.97 -39.85 17.07
CA ALA A 992 -11.06 -40.71 16.62
C ALA A 992 -12.32 -39.91 16.23
N THR A 993 -12.69 -38.91 17.03
CA THR A 993 -13.83 -38.02 16.76
C THR A 993 -13.54 -37.12 15.56
N PHE A 994 -12.33 -36.56 15.48
CA PHE A 994 -11.94 -35.71 14.37
C PHE A 994 -11.98 -36.46 13.03
N LYS A 995 -11.51 -37.71 13.00
CA LYS A 995 -11.60 -38.61 11.83
C LYS A 995 -13.04 -38.77 11.32
N SER A 996 -14.00 -38.91 12.23
CA SER A 996 -15.42 -39.08 11.87
C SER A 996 -16.01 -37.82 11.23
N VAL A 997 -15.68 -36.64 11.78
CA VAL A 997 -16.18 -35.35 11.28
C VAL A 997 -15.56 -35.01 9.92
N LEU A 998 -14.27 -35.32 9.74
CA LEU A 998 -13.51 -34.97 8.54
C LEU A 998 -14.08 -35.59 7.26
N HIS A 999 -14.68 -36.78 7.34
CA HIS A 999 -15.32 -37.40 6.18
C HIS A 999 -16.53 -36.60 5.69
N GLY A 1000 -17.32 -36.03 6.61
CA GLY A 1000 -18.42 -35.13 6.24
C GLY A 1000 -17.92 -33.87 5.54
N TRP A 1001 -16.86 -33.25 6.06
CA TRP A 1001 -16.22 -32.08 5.43
C TRP A 1001 -15.67 -32.39 4.04
N TYR A 1002 -15.18 -33.61 3.82
CA TYR A 1002 -14.70 -34.04 2.51
C TYR A 1002 -15.82 -34.13 1.47
N LEU A 1003 -16.99 -34.65 1.87
CA LEU A 1003 -18.17 -34.72 1.00
C LEU A 1003 -18.69 -33.31 0.67
N GLU A 1004 -18.68 -32.39 1.64
CA GLU A 1004 -19.00 -30.98 1.42
C GLU A 1004 -18.04 -30.34 0.42
N LEU A 1005 -16.73 -30.54 0.58
CA LEU A 1005 -15.70 -30.04 -0.34
C LEU A 1005 -15.93 -30.52 -1.78
N ILE A 1006 -16.24 -31.81 -1.98
CA ILE A 1006 -16.54 -32.34 -3.32
C ILE A 1006 -17.78 -31.68 -3.90
N ARG A 1007 -18.84 -31.53 -3.10
CA ARG A 1007 -20.09 -30.91 -3.53
C ARG A 1007 -19.88 -29.46 -3.96
N GLU A 1008 -19.15 -28.69 -3.15
CA GLU A 1008 -18.85 -27.27 -3.37
C GLU A 1008 -17.85 -27.03 -4.51
N ARG A 1009 -17.04 -28.04 -4.88
CA ARG A 1009 -15.99 -27.93 -5.92
C ARG A 1009 -16.19 -28.92 -7.07
N SER A 1010 -17.42 -29.30 -7.34
CA SER A 1010 -17.77 -30.30 -8.36
C SER A 1010 -17.37 -29.86 -9.79
N GLU A 1011 -17.58 -28.58 -10.12
CA GLU A 1011 -17.29 -28.00 -11.45
C GLU A 1011 -15.88 -27.39 -11.56
N ALA A 1012 -15.08 -27.40 -10.48
CA ALA A 1012 -13.76 -26.78 -10.47
C ALA A 1012 -12.68 -27.75 -11.01
N LYS A 1013 -11.64 -27.20 -11.65
CA LYS A 1013 -10.42 -27.97 -11.97
C LYS A 1013 -9.59 -28.13 -10.70
N TRP A 1014 -9.42 -29.38 -10.25
CA TRP A 1014 -8.66 -29.68 -9.04
C TRP A 1014 -7.16 -29.61 -9.32
N PRO A 1015 -6.35 -29.02 -8.42
CA PRO A 1015 -4.92 -29.05 -8.55
C PRO A 1015 -4.38 -30.44 -8.17
N GLU A 1016 -3.59 -31.04 -9.05
CA GLU A 1016 -3.16 -32.45 -8.93
C GLU A 1016 -1.67 -32.60 -8.57
N PHE A 1017 -0.92 -31.50 -8.56
CA PHE A 1017 0.53 -31.52 -8.44
C PHE A 1017 0.99 -32.23 -7.17
N GLY A 1018 1.84 -33.25 -7.34
CA GLY A 1018 2.42 -34.01 -6.22
C GLY A 1018 1.46 -35.02 -5.56
N GLY A 1019 0.23 -35.18 -6.05
CA GLY A 1019 -0.80 -36.03 -5.43
C GLY A 1019 -0.33 -37.46 -5.14
N GLU A 1020 0.24 -38.16 -6.13
CA GLU A 1020 0.76 -39.53 -5.92
C GLU A 1020 1.89 -39.59 -4.88
N ARG A 1021 2.81 -38.62 -4.91
CA ARG A 1021 3.96 -38.60 -3.99
C ARG A 1021 3.50 -38.33 -2.57
N LEU A 1022 2.53 -37.43 -2.39
CA LEU A 1022 1.89 -37.16 -1.11
C LEU A 1022 1.17 -38.39 -0.57
N VAL A 1023 0.47 -39.17 -1.40
CA VAL A 1023 -0.16 -40.44 -1.00
C VAL A 1023 0.87 -41.47 -0.54
N ARG A 1024 1.97 -41.62 -1.28
CA ARG A 1024 3.06 -42.54 -0.91
C ARG A 1024 3.70 -42.14 0.42
N TRP A 1025 4.01 -40.86 0.58
CA TRP A 1025 4.52 -40.33 1.84
C TRP A 1025 3.52 -40.55 2.97
N HIS A 1026 2.25 -40.17 2.78
CA HIS A 1026 1.18 -40.34 3.76
C HIS A 1026 1.01 -41.80 4.22
N SER A 1027 1.03 -42.73 3.27
CA SER A 1027 0.89 -44.18 3.55
C SER A 1027 2.06 -44.74 4.37
N SER A 1028 3.23 -44.08 4.34
CA SER A 1028 4.39 -44.45 5.16
C SER A 1028 4.31 -43.92 6.60
N GLN A 1029 3.37 -43.00 6.90
CA GLN A 1029 3.21 -42.39 8.22
C GLN A 1029 2.20 -43.15 9.08
N GLY A 1030 2.49 -43.32 10.37
CA GLY A 1030 1.56 -43.86 11.36
C GLY A 1030 0.58 -42.79 11.88
N GLY A 1031 -0.66 -43.18 12.20
CA GLY A 1031 -1.57 -42.31 12.98
C GLY A 1031 -2.18 -41.12 12.24
N SER A 1032 -2.39 -41.23 10.93
CA SER A 1032 -2.99 -40.16 10.11
C SER A 1032 -4.37 -39.68 10.61
N VAL A 1033 -4.62 -38.38 10.44
CA VAL A 1033 -5.92 -37.71 10.63
C VAL A 1033 -6.91 -38.03 9.52
N ILE A 1034 -6.44 -38.25 8.29
CA ILE A 1034 -7.25 -38.70 7.16
C ILE A 1034 -7.30 -40.23 7.18
N ALA A 1035 -8.49 -40.78 7.44
CA ALA A 1035 -8.73 -42.22 7.58
C ALA A 1035 -9.50 -42.85 6.40
N PHE A 1036 -9.72 -42.08 5.33
CA PHE A 1036 -10.36 -42.51 4.10
C PHE A 1036 -9.42 -42.29 2.92
N ARG A 1037 -9.70 -42.94 1.78
CA ARG A 1037 -9.01 -42.72 0.51
C ARG A 1037 -9.91 -41.95 -0.44
N SER A 1038 -9.32 -41.16 -1.33
CA SER A 1038 -10.09 -40.60 -2.42
C SER A 1038 -10.46 -41.69 -3.42
N GLU A 1039 -11.65 -41.58 -3.99
CA GLU A 1039 -12.09 -42.42 -5.12
C GLU A 1039 -11.39 -42.02 -6.43
N MET A 1040 -10.83 -40.80 -6.50
CA MET A 1040 -10.26 -40.22 -7.70
C MET A 1040 -8.88 -39.62 -7.42
N ASP A 1041 -7.86 -40.08 -8.14
CA ASP A 1041 -6.46 -39.74 -7.85
C ASP A 1041 -6.14 -38.25 -7.96
N TYR A 1042 -6.83 -37.54 -8.85
CA TYR A 1042 -6.64 -36.10 -9.07
C TYR A 1042 -6.93 -35.25 -7.82
N ARG A 1043 -7.67 -35.78 -6.83
CA ARG A 1043 -8.02 -35.04 -5.60
C ARG A 1043 -6.92 -35.12 -4.55
N ASN A 1044 -5.99 -36.06 -4.67
CA ASN A 1044 -5.04 -36.44 -3.62
C ASN A 1044 -4.16 -35.26 -3.14
N ALA A 1045 -3.77 -34.34 -4.02
CA ALA A 1045 -2.95 -33.20 -3.62
C ALA A 1045 -3.68 -32.31 -2.59
N VAL A 1046 -4.95 -31.99 -2.83
CA VAL A 1046 -5.80 -31.20 -1.92
C VAL A 1046 -6.04 -31.91 -0.60
N LEU A 1047 -6.23 -33.24 -0.62
CA LEU A 1047 -6.44 -34.01 0.61
C LEU A 1047 -5.20 -33.99 1.51
N TYR A 1048 -4.02 -34.34 0.96
CA TYR A 1048 -2.86 -34.70 1.78
C TYR A 1048 -1.87 -33.57 2.03
N LEU A 1049 -1.88 -32.50 1.23
CA LEU A 1049 -0.95 -31.38 1.41
C LEU A 1049 -1.04 -30.73 2.81
N PRO A 1050 -2.22 -30.45 3.40
CA PRO A 1050 -2.29 -29.82 4.73
C PRO A 1050 -1.60 -30.63 5.82
N VAL A 1051 -1.68 -31.97 5.73
CA VAL A 1051 -1.03 -32.89 6.67
C VAL A 1051 0.49 -32.88 6.47
N PHE A 1052 0.95 -32.90 5.22
CA PHE A 1052 2.37 -32.82 4.90
C PHE A 1052 2.96 -31.47 5.34
N ALA A 1053 2.28 -30.35 5.07
CA ALA A 1053 2.72 -29.03 5.47
C ALA A 1053 2.87 -28.90 6.99
N ALA A 1054 1.88 -29.40 7.74
CA ALA A 1054 1.98 -29.44 9.20
C ALA A 1054 3.16 -30.29 9.68
N ALA A 1055 3.44 -31.43 9.02
CA ALA A 1055 4.59 -32.28 9.34
C ALA A 1055 5.93 -31.60 9.07
N VAL A 1056 6.04 -30.83 7.98
CA VAL A 1056 7.23 -30.02 7.67
C VAL A 1056 7.41 -28.89 8.68
N ALA A 1057 6.35 -28.13 8.97
CA ALA A 1057 6.39 -27.01 9.93
C ALA A 1057 6.70 -27.45 11.38
N CYS A 1058 6.36 -28.68 11.77
CA CYS A 1058 6.76 -29.24 13.07
C CYS A 1058 8.09 -30.01 13.04
N GLY A 1059 8.76 -30.12 11.88
CA GLY A 1059 10.06 -30.79 11.74
C GLY A 1059 10.01 -32.32 11.70
N LYS A 1060 8.83 -32.94 11.57
CA LYS A 1060 8.66 -34.39 11.39
C LYS A 1060 8.98 -34.87 9.97
N ALA A 1061 8.89 -33.97 8.99
CA ALA A 1061 9.21 -34.25 7.59
C ALA A 1061 10.04 -33.11 6.99
N ARG A 1062 10.70 -33.37 5.87
CA ARG A 1062 11.40 -32.36 5.07
C ARG A 1062 10.67 -32.18 3.75
N PHE A 1063 10.75 -30.96 3.20
CA PHE A 1063 10.23 -30.66 1.87
C PHE A 1063 10.72 -31.66 0.80
N THR A 1064 12.01 -32.01 0.88
CA THR A 1064 12.68 -32.95 -0.04
C THR A 1064 12.19 -34.39 0.04
N ASP A 1065 11.40 -34.74 1.06
CA ASP A 1065 10.85 -36.10 1.18
C ASP A 1065 9.73 -36.35 0.14
N VAL A 1066 9.15 -35.29 -0.45
CA VAL A 1066 8.09 -35.37 -1.47
C VAL A 1066 8.45 -34.60 -2.75
N PHE A 1067 9.09 -33.43 -2.62
CA PHE A 1067 9.32 -32.51 -3.74
C PHE A 1067 10.82 -32.31 -4.01
N VAL A 1068 11.22 -32.27 -5.29
CA VAL A 1068 12.63 -32.23 -5.72
C VAL A 1068 13.04 -30.84 -6.22
N ASP A 1069 12.17 -30.17 -6.97
CA ASP A 1069 12.35 -28.77 -7.39
C ASP A 1069 11.63 -27.84 -6.41
N GLY A 1070 12.38 -26.96 -5.73
CA GLY A 1070 11.83 -26.06 -4.72
C GLY A 1070 10.90 -24.99 -5.29
N VAL A 1071 11.25 -24.40 -6.43
CA VAL A 1071 10.61 -23.16 -6.90
C VAL A 1071 9.31 -23.46 -7.64
N GLU A 1072 9.35 -24.36 -8.63
CA GLU A 1072 8.16 -24.77 -9.38
C GLU A 1072 7.16 -25.51 -8.47
N ALA A 1073 7.64 -26.32 -7.51
CA ALA A 1073 6.73 -26.98 -6.59
C ALA A 1073 5.97 -25.99 -5.71
N ILE A 1074 6.65 -24.99 -5.12
CA ILE A 1074 6.00 -24.02 -4.22
C ILE A 1074 4.87 -23.27 -4.94
N PHE A 1075 5.05 -22.92 -6.21
CA PHE A 1075 4.00 -22.35 -7.05
C PHE A 1075 2.72 -23.22 -7.07
N PHE A 1076 2.85 -24.50 -7.40
CA PHE A 1076 1.70 -25.40 -7.43
C PHE A 1076 1.11 -25.66 -6.05
N LEU A 1077 1.94 -25.70 -5.01
CA LEU A 1077 1.47 -25.89 -3.64
C LEU A 1077 0.60 -24.72 -3.16
N ARG A 1078 0.91 -23.48 -3.57
CA ARG A 1078 0.04 -22.32 -3.34
C ARG A 1078 -1.30 -22.48 -4.05
N GLN A 1079 -1.32 -22.99 -5.28
CA GLN A 1079 -2.60 -23.28 -5.97
C GLN A 1079 -3.44 -24.32 -5.21
N VAL A 1080 -2.81 -25.36 -4.65
CA VAL A 1080 -3.50 -26.35 -3.80
C VAL A 1080 -4.03 -25.73 -2.51
N ARG A 1081 -3.24 -24.86 -1.86
CA ARG A 1081 -3.64 -24.12 -0.65
C ARG A 1081 -4.83 -23.19 -0.91
N ASP A 1082 -4.78 -22.44 -2.01
CA ASP A 1082 -5.76 -21.40 -2.34
C ASP A 1082 -7.04 -21.98 -2.99
N PHE A 1083 -7.06 -23.28 -3.28
CA PHE A 1083 -8.23 -24.00 -3.81
C PHE A 1083 -9.39 -24.01 -2.81
N ASP A 1084 -9.09 -24.40 -1.57
CA ASP A 1084 -10.06 -24.36 -0.46
C ASP A 1084 -9.36 -24.05 0.87
N SER A 1085 -9.40 -22.77 1.24
CA SER A 1085 -8.77 -22.27 2.47
C SER A 1085 -9.36 -22.88 3.73
N LYS A 1086 -10.67 -23.19 3.77
CA LYS A 1086 -11.31 -23.78 4.95
C LYS A 1086 -10.75 -25.18 5.20
N TRP A 1087 -10.79 -26.03 4.17
CA TRP A 1087 -10.22 -27.39 4.23
C TRP A 1087 -8.75 -27.37 4.63
N PHE A 1088 -7.94 -26.57 3.92
CA PHE A 1088 -6.50 -26.53 4.15
C PHE A 1088 -6.17 -26.08 5.59
N ASN A 1089 -6.71 -24.93 6.02
CA ASN A 1089 -6.32 -24.32 7.29
C ASN A 1089 -6.80 -25.12 8.49
N SER A 1090 -8.03 -25.66 8.47
CA SER A 1090 -8.56 -26.44 9.58
C SER A 1090 -7.75 -27.72 9.83
N ILE A 1091 -7.36 -28.44 8.77
CA ILE A 1091 -6.56 -29.66 8.89
C ILE A 1091 -5.11 -29.33 9.28
N TYR A 1092 -4.52 -28.33 8.64
CA TYR A 1092 -3.16 -27.88 8.94
C TYR A 1092 -3.00 -27.50 10.41
N GLN A 1093 -3.88 -26.65 10.94
CA GLN A 1093 -3.80 -26.20 12.35
C GLN A 1093 -3.96 -27.35 13.33
N TYR A 1094 -4.91 -28.27 13.09
CA TYR A 1094 -5.12 -29.45 13.92
C TYR A 1094 -3.88 -30.37 13.92
N CYS A 1095 -3.33 -30.67 12.75
CA CYS A 1095 -2.16 -31.55 12.60
C CYS A 1095 -0.90 -30.94 13.21
N LEU A 1096 -0.69 -29.63 13.00
CA LEU A 1096 0.46 -28.89 13.51
C LEU A 1096 0.46 -28.90 15.04
N LEU A 1097 -0.63 -28.47 15.65
CA LEU A 1097 -0.69 -28.27 17.09
C LEU A 1097 -0.67 -29.61 17.86
N ASN A 1098 -1.38 -30.63 17.39
CA ASN A 1098 -1.29 -31.96 18.02
C ASN A 1098 0.12 -32.54 17.91
N SER A 1099 0.78 -32.39 16.76
CA SER A 1099 2.14 -32.90 16.59
C SER A 1099 3.14 -32.26 17.54
N VAL A 1100 3.07 -30.93 17.71
CA VAL A 1100 3.98 -30.19 18.59
C VAL A 1100 3.68 -30.45 20.07
N MET A 1101 2.40 -30.55 20.44
CA MET A 1101 2.00 -30.87 21.82
C MET A 1101 2.41 -32.29 22.24
N ASP A 1102 2.35 -33.26 21.34
CA ASP A 1102 2.80 -34.62 21.62
C ASP A 1102 4.32 -34.71 21.79
N MET A 1103 5.09 -33.95 20.99
CA MET A 1103 6.54 -33.84 21.15
C MET A 1103 6.93 -33.26 22.52
N GLN A 1104 6.26 -32.20 22.96
CA GLN A 1104 6.50 -31.59 24.29
C GLN A 1104 6.17 -32.55 25.44
N LYS A 1105 5.11 -33.36 25.32
CA LYS A 1105 4.79 -34.41 26.30
C LYS A 1105 5.88 -35.48 26.34
N ALA A 1106 6.35 -35.95 25.18
CA ALA A 1106 7.41 -36.95 25.11
C ALA A 1106 8.75 -36.46 25.71
N GLU A 1107 9.09 -35.18 25.55
CA GLU A 1107 10.27 -34.59 26.19
C GLU A 1107 10.09 -34.47 27.72
N SER A 1108 8.89 -34.13 28.21
CA SER A 1108 8.61 -34.03 29.66
C SER A 1108 8.58 -35.36 30.42
N VAL A 1109 8.40 -36.48 29.73
CA VAL A 1109 8.37 -37.84 30.32
C VAL A 1109 9.77 -38.49 30.34
N ASN A 1110 10.71 -37.96 29.55
CA ASN A 1110 12.09 -38.45 29.45
C ASN A 1110 13.11 -37.51 30.15
N GLY A 1111 12.63 -36.52 30.91
CA GLY A 1111 13.44 -35.55 31.67
C GLY A 1111 13.61 -35.91 33.13
#